data_AF-A0AAN0KMY7-F1
#
_entry.id   AF-A0AAN0KMY7-F1
#
_cell.length_a   1.000
_cell.length_b   1.000
_cell.length_c   1.000
_cell.angle_alpha   90.00
_cell.angle_beta   90.00
_cell.angle_gamma   90.00
#
_symmetry.space_group_name_H-M   'P 1'
#
loop_
_entity.id
_entity.type
_entity.pdbx_description
1 polymer ?
#
loop_
_entity_poly.entity_id
_entity_poly.type
_entity_poly.pdbx_seq_one_letter_code
_entity_poly.pdbx_strand_id
1 'polypeptide(L)'
;MFPFISRNKTPETPEPAPAPAKAAAAPHPLDGVTGGAFSAATSGERAAKVREWLATNPGAEQLQEVFKELSARDKGAAKAIRERMDEMRRAKGQEAIAAEWAEKADKLLGASKLNIADALAWQRDAAKAGAPLSREPLSALKTQLADRVKTIEDLQHRVQVQREAAVLLAQRVEVLSTKSYKDAQSAEAALATDVQHWQDQAAVLEGDASWGSVEARYPSMLEASKSQLLLVWDAFQSALKQTLAAADDAQAPLPTVPVWADEIRAGRGLPTEVEQAAARAAAAKPAADPQESKRAKQVVQEALKALQAHTAEGHGKGASSAAQQLRAALKQHGKLIDQDLESQVNTALIAAGELEGWQRWSADKVREELLAKAQGLLARPEGQELGGRKLQEALRQLREDWKKADQSGPTNHALWKKFDEACNAAYKHVEVWLAKVREEGAKHRAEREALIAELKAWVEAHKPSTDWKRIQRDLFQFGDRWRASGHVGEKAYAELQEAWKSALHEASAPLHAAQKQSIARREAMVAQAVELAAAPNLNIDAVRELQRQWQTEAQSVPMDRRHEQKLWDAFRKPLDEAFARKTQQRERVQHQLSARDQAVLDASKALEAANHSGDAARIQAALDGLQQALQAQQAPVSAEPAAAAPASAAVPATDKDAAAEAAPAEEAAAEDGGGAGGAEVAAPAPAPVPPKPVIAQRSGDDRPGMRRDAPAAAGRTGKPGGDRRDGRDGRDSRGPRSDRGQERRGSDDRFGRGDRMDRAPREDRGPRLGDAAFRAQRDAVEHAQAALRKLATQAHGQALTQMMEAWSKRDAALLPQAQDLGRLAGGSRNSWSQAIAAPAAGDGSEAMLRLEMAAEVPTPAEHINARRALQLQLLTRRNDPSPQETWQQDVAKVLATSSDEASARRLQNALKALLKK
;
A
#
# COMPACT_ATOMS: atom_id res chain seq x y z
N MET A 1 -12.09 52.28 -50.42
CA MET A 1 -12.34 53.74 -50.26
C MET A 1 -13.28 53.91 -49.09
N PHE A 2 -13.05 54.62 -47.99
CA PHE A 2 -11.90 55.24 -47.30
C PHE A 2 -12.40 55.38 -45.85
N PRO A 3 -11.65 55.00 -44.81
CA PRO A 3 -11.92 55.48 -43.46
C PRO A 3 -10.85 56.48 -43.01
N PHE A 4 -11.34 57.56 -42.42
CA PHE A 4 -10.61 58.58 -41.68
C PHE A 4 -10.40 58.16 -40.22
N ILE A 5 -9.39 58.78 -39.57
CA ILE A 5 -9.33 59.33 -38.19
C ILE A 5 -7.86 59.24 -37.73
N SER A 6 -7.07 60.31 -37.92
CA SER A 6 -6.79 61.43 -36.98
C SER A 6 -5.86 61.03 -35.82
N ARG A 7 -4.55 61.33 -35.95
CA ARG A 7 -3.84 62.52 -35.42
C ARG A 7 -3.72 62.55 -33.89
N ASN A 8 -2.53 62.28 -33.36
CA ASN A 8 -1.63 63.36 -32.92
C ASN A 8 -0.18 62.87 -32.69
N LYS A 9 0.75 63.78 -33.00
CA LYS A 9 2.19 63.58 -33.18
C LYS A 9 2.95 63.98 -31.89
N THR A 10 3.94 63.16 -31.55
CA THR A 10 5.24 63.33 -30.85
C THR A 10 5.74 64.74 -30.46
N PRO A 11 6.67 64.82 -29.48
CA PRO A 11 8.09 64.81 -29.87
C PRO A 11 8.98 63.85 -29.07
N GLU A 12 10.07 63.45 -29.72
CA GLU A 12 11.14 62.52 -29.32
C GLU A 12 11.99 63.01 -28.15
N THR A 13 12.52 62.07 -27.35
CA THR A 13 13.92 62.02 -26.85
C THR A 13 14.20 60.64 -26.21
N PRO A 14 15.47 60.21 -26.03
CA PRO A 14 15.94 58.92 -26.51
C PRO A 14 16.03 57.83 -25.44
N GLU A 15 16.01 56.60 -25.93
CA GLU A 15 16.46 55.32 -25.38
C GLU A 15 17.10 55.30 -23.96
N PRO A 16 16.56 54.46 -23.06
CA PRO A 16 17.37 53.79 -22.04
C PRO A 16 17.54 52.31 -22.36
N ALA A 17 18.81 51.90 -22.40
CA ALA A 17 19.29 50.54 -22.55
C ALA A 17 18.64 49.54 -21.56
N PRO A 18 18.50 48.25 -21.95
CA PRO A 18 17.80 47.24 -21.16
C PRO A 18 18.54 46.95 -19.84
N ALA A 19 17.80 46.97 -18.74
CA ALA A 19 18.28 46.52 -17.43
C ALA A 19 18.60 45.01 -17.47
N PRO A 20 19.67 44.55 -16.81
CA PRO A 20 20.20 43.20 -16.98
C PRO A 20 19.25 42.15 -16.40
N ALA A 21 19.04 41.07 -17.16
CA ALA A 21 18.43 39.85 -16.68
C ALA A 21 19.13 39.38 -15.39
N LYS A 22 18.36 38.88 -14.42
CA LYS A 22 18.91 38.04 -13.34
C LYS A 22 19.85 37.03 -13.99
N ALA A 23 21.12 37.07 -13.61
CA ALA A 23 22.12 36.14 -14.10
C ALA A 23 21.55 34.73 -14.04
N ALA A 24 21.39 34.09 -15.21
CA ALA A 24 21.16 32.67 -15.27
C ALA A 24 22.23 32.02 -14.38
N ALA A 25 21.80 31.21 -13.41
CA ALA A 25 22.73 30.30 -12.77
C ALA A 25 23.49 29.61 -13.91
N ALA A 26 24.83 29.61 -13.84
CA ALA A 26 25.66 29.03 -14.89
C ALA A 26 25.05 27.67 -15.28
N PRO A 27 24.81 27.42 -16.59
CA PRO A 27 24.14 26.20 -17.03
C PRO A 27 24.88 25.03 -16.40
N HIS A 28 24.13 24.11 -15.81
CA HIS A 28 24.73 22.93 -15.22
C HIS A 28 25.54 22.22 -16.32
N PRO A 29 26.74 21.68 -16.07
CA PRO A 29 27.53 21.02 -17.12
C PRO A 29 26.72 19.92 -17.87
N LEU A 30 25.83 19.24 -17.15
CA LEU A 30 24.91 18.23 -17.71
C LEU A 30 23.67 18.79 -18.43
N ASP A 31 23.42 20.10 -18.44
CA ASP A 31 22.32 20.71 -19.19
C ASP A 31 22.53 20.62 -20.70
N GLY A 32 23.79 20.59 -21.17
CA GLY A 32 24.12 20.39 -22.58
C GLY A 32 23.70 19.01 -23.11
N VAL A 33 23.64 18.01 -22.22
CA VAL A 33 23.25 16.63 -22.56
C VAL A 33 21.76 16.40 -22.31
N THR A 34 21.19 17.00 -21.26
CA THR A 34 19.80 16.78 -20.82
C THR A 34 18.79 17.79 -21.37
N GLY A 35 19.19 18.65 -22.32
CA GLY A 35 18.32 19.68 -22.90
C GLY A 35 17.92 20.79 -21.91
N GLY A 36 18.71 20.99 -20.85
CA GLY A 36 18.44 21.99 -19.81
C GLY A 36 17.56 21.48 -18.65
N ALA A 37 17.64 20.18 -18.30
CA ALA A 37 16.84 19.58 -17.23
C ALA A 37 17.24 20.06 -15.81
N PHE A 38 18.46 20.53 -15.60
CA PHE A 38 18.92 21.09 -14.33
C PHE A 38 18.63 22.60 -14.25
N SER A 39 18.64 23.29 -15.39
CA SER A 39 18.28 24.71 -15.52
C SER A 39 16.77 24.99 -15.61
N ALA A 40 15.92 23.96 -15.68
CA ALA A 40 14.46 24.17 -15.76
C ALA A 40 13.87 24.73 -14.46
N ALA A 41 12.96 25.71 -14.61
CA ALA A 41 12.45 26.53 -13.52
C ALA A 41 11.45 25.76 -12.63
N THR A 42 10.67 24.85 -13.22
CA THR A 42 9.66 24.06 -12.51
C THR A 42 9.98 22.56 -12.53
N SER A 43 9.52 21.79 -11.53
CA SER A 43 9.70 20.33 -11.49
C SER A 43 9.01 19.62 -12.67
N GLY A 44 7.88 20.16 -13.15
CA GLY A 44 7.17 19.66 -14.32
C GLY A 44 7.98 19.81 -15.62
N GLU A 45 8.59 20.98 -15.85
CA GLU A 45 9.49 21.20 -16.99
C GLU A 45 10.74 20.32 -16.90
N ARG A 46 11.33 20.16 -15.71
CA ARG A 46 12.45 19.24 -15.50
C ARG A 46 12.08 17.81 -15.89
N ALA A 47 10.94 17.31 -15.42
CA ALA A 47 10.46 15.96 -15.75
C ALA A 47 10.11 15.80 -17.24
N ALA A 48 9.66 16.85 -17.93
CA ALA A 48 9.44 16.83 -19.38
C ALA A 48 10.77 16.72 -20.15
N LYS A 49 11.75 17.56 -19.81
CA LYS A 49 13.09 17.54 -20.42
C LYS A 49 13.85 16.24 -20.16
N VAL A 50 13.73 15.69 -18.94
CA VAL A 50 14.28 14.36 -18.64
C VAL A 50 13.62 13.29 -19.51
N ARG A 51 12.30 13.32 -19.72
CA ARG A 51 11.63 12.35 -20.60
C ARG A 51 12.05 12.49 -22.07
N GLU A 52 12.19 13.73 -22.56
CA GLU A 52 12.68 14.03 -23.91
C GLU A 52 14.12 13.54 -24.10
N TRP A 53 14.97 13.78 -23.10
CA TRP A 53 16.34 13.25 -23.08
C TRP A 53 16.38 11.73 -23.00
N LEU A 54 15.57 11.09 -22.16
CA LEU A 54 15.50 9.63 -22.08
C LEU A 54 15.07 8.99 -23.41
N ALA A 55 14.31 9.70 -24.24
CA ALA A 55 13.90 9.24 -25.57
C ALA A 55 15.07 9.18 -26.58
N THR A 56 16.18 9.89 -26.34
CA THR A 56 17.39 9.82 -27.18
C THR A 56 18.26 8.59 -26.87
N ASN A 57 17.84 7.73 -25.94
CA ASN A 57 18.57 6.54 -25.49
C ASN A 57 20.01 6.83 -25.02
N PRO A 58 20.18 7.67 -23.98
CA PRO A 58 21.48 7.98 -23.42
C PRO A 58 22.19 6.74 -22.86
N GLY A 59 23.52 6.76 -22.91
CA GLY A 59 24.35 5.66 -22.42
C GLY A 59 24.23 5.44 -20.91
N ALA A 60 24.61 4.25 -20.44
CA ALA A 60 24.48 3.87 -19.02
C ALA A 60 25.31 4.76 -18.07
N GLU A 61 26.46 5.26 -18.52
CA GLU A 61 27.32 6.16 -17.75
C GLU A 61 26.67 7.56 -17.61
N GLN A 62 26.12 8.09 -18.71
CA GLN A 62 25.40 9.37 -18.71
C GLN A 62 24.14 9.32 -17.83
N LEU A 63 23.41 8.19 -17.84
CA LEU A 63 22.26 7.97 -16.96
C LEU A 63 22.65 7.94 -15.48
N GLN A 64 23.78 7.32 -15.14
CA GLN A 64 24.31 7.31 -13.77
C GLN A 64 24.74 8.69 -13.29
N GLU A 65 25.45 9.43 -14.13
CA GLU A 65 25.94 10.77 -13.84
C GLU A 65 24.79 11.76 -13.62
N VAL A 66 23.84 11.80 -14.55
CA VAL A 66 22.63 12.65 -14.43
C VAL A 66 21.77 12.23 -13.24
N PHE A 67 21.61 10.93 -12.97
CA PHE A 67 20.86 10.46 -11.80
C PHE A 67 21.51 10.89 -10.48
N LYS A 68 22.84 10.78 -10.36
CA LYS A 68 23.58 11.14 -9.15
C LYS A 68 23.33 12.61 -8.78
N GLU A 69 23.38 13.50 -9.75
CA GLU A 69 23.19 14.94 -9.52
C GLU A 69 21.71 15.33 -9.42
N LEU A 70 20.84 14.72 -10.23
CA LEU A 70 19.41 15.07 -10.24
C LEU A 70 18.66 14.50 -9.03
N SER A 71 19.09 13.36 -8.47
CA SER A 71 18.41 12.72 -7.33
C SER A 71 18.42 13.54 -6.04
N ALA A 72 19.43 14.39 -5.85
CA ALA A 72 19.50 15.34 -4.74
C ALA A 72 18.60 16.57 -4.95
N ARG A 73 18.34 16.93 -6.22
CA ARG A 73 17.63 18.16 -6.60
C ARG A 73 16.13 17.94 -6.86
N ASP A 74 15.77 16.84 -7.48
CA ASP A 74 14.38 16.50 -7.81
C ASP A 74 14.16 14.98 -7.85
N LYS A 75 13.62 14.43 -6.76
CA LYS A 75 13.35 12.99 -6.63
C LYS A 75 12.33 12.47 -7.64
N GLY A 76 11.42 13.34 -8.12
CA GLY A 76 10.38 12.99 -9.08
C GLY A 76 10.96 12.79 -10.48
N ALA A 77 11.75 13.76 -10.96
CA ALA A 77 12.44 13.63 -12.25
C ALA A 77 13.52 12.53 -12.25
N ALA A 78 14.25 12.37 -11.15
CA ALA A 78 15.24 11.29 -11.00
C ALA A 78 14.63 9.89 -10.97
N LYS A 79 13.33 9.74 -10.63
CA LYS A 79 12.63 8.46 -10.66
C LYS A 79 12.57 7.87 -12.08
N ALA A 80 12.28 8.69 -13.09
CA ALA A 80 12.23 8.25 -14.50
C ALA A 80 13.60 7.75 -14.98
N ILE A 81 14.68 8.40 -14.54
CA ILE A 81 16.06 7.98 -14.86
C ILE A 81 16.40 6.65 -14.18
N ARG A 82 16.03 6.49 -12.91
CA ARG A 82 16.19 5.22 -12.17
C ARG A 82 15.43 4.08 -12.85
N GLU A 83 14.19 4.32 -13.24
CA GLU A 83 13.36 3.33 -13.96
C GLU A 83 14.02 2.91 -15.28
N ARG A 84 14.60 3.86 -16.04
CA ARG A 84 15.36 3.56 -17.26
C ARG A 84 16.63 2.76 -16.98
N MET A 85 17.38 3.10 -15.94
CA MET A 85 18.57 2.34 -15.53
C MET A 85 18.24 0.92 -15.09
N ASP A 86 17.16 0.73 -14.33
CA ASP A 86 16.69 -0.59 -13.91
C ASP A 86 16.14 -1.40 -15.09
N GLU A 87 15.52 -0.74 -16.08
CA GLU A 87 15.11 -1.36 -17.35
C GLU A 87 16.31 -1.86 -18.16
N MET A 88 17.36 -1.04 -18.32
CA MET A 88 18.60 -1.48 -18.98
C MET A 88 19.28 -2.63 -18.22
N ARG A 89 19.30 -2.60 -16.87
CA ARG A 89 19.86 -3.70 -16.08
C ARG A 89 19.06 -4.99 -16.28
N ARG A 90 17.73 -4.90 -16.32
CA ARG A 90 16.86 -6.05 -16.63
C ARG A 90 17.06 -6.57 -18.05
N ALA A 91 17.19 -5.68 -19.04
CA ALA A 91 17.47 -6.05 -20.42
C ALA A 91 18.81 -6.78 -20.56
N LYS A 92 19.89 -6.26 -19.97
CA LYS A 92 21.21 -6.92 -19.93
C LYS A 92 21.16 -8.28 -19.23
N GLY A 93 20.39 -8.40 -18.14
CA GLY A 93 20.16 -9.68 -17.47
C GLY A 93 19.44 -10.69 -18.37
N GLN A 94 18.42 -10.26 -19.11
CA GLN A 94 17.70 -11.10 -20.08
C GLN A 94 18.59 -11.50 -21.27
N GLU A 95 19.47 -10.61 -21.74
CA GLU A 95 20.46 -10.90 -22.79
C GLU A 95 21.49 -11.93 -22.33
N ALA A 96 21.99 -11.84 -21.10
CA ALA A 96 22.91 -12.83 -20.53
C ALA A 96 22.24 -14.21 -20.42
N ILE A 97 21.02 -14.27 -19.90
CA ILE A 97 20.22 -15.50 -19.85
C ILE A 97 19.98 -16.01 -21.28
N ALA A 98 19.66 -15.14 -22.23
CA ALA A 98 19.46 -15.55 -23.62
C ALA A 98 20.73 -16.13 -24.25
N ALA A 99 21.90 -15.56 -24.00
CA ALA A 99 23.18 -16.07 -24.47
C ALA A 99 23.50 -17.45 -23.89
N GLU A 100 23.31 -17.64 -22.57
CA GLU A 100 23.50 -18.95 -21.93
C GLU A 100 22.59 -20.03 -22.51
N TRP A 101 21.32 -19.70 -22.76
CA TRP A 101 20.37 -20.65 -23.32
C TRP A 101 20.57 -20.88 -24.81
N ALA A 102 21.07 -19.89 -25.55
CA ALA A 102 21.48 -20.05 -26.94
C ALA A 102 22.64 -21.05 -27.04
N GLU A 103 23.69 -20.89 -26.23
CA GLU A 103 24.82 -21.83 -26.20
C GLU A 103 24.38 -23.26 -25.84
N LYS A 104 23.41 -23.42 -24.92
CA LYS A 104 22.82 -24.74 -24.61
C LYS A 104 22.05 -25.32 -25.79
N ALA A 105 21.30 -24.51 -26.55
CA ALA A 105 20.62 -24.98 -27.75
C ALA A 105 21.60 -25.37 -28.85
N ASP A 106 22.66 -24.58 -29.07
CA ASP A 106 23.69 -24.88 -30.06
C ASP A 106 24.41 -26.19 -29.73
N LYS A 107 24.69 -26.46 -28.45
CA LYS A 107 25.23 -27.75 -28.00
C LYS A 107 24.30 -28.92 -28.29
N LEU A 108 22.99 -28.75 -28.12
CA LEU A 108 22.00 -29.78 -28.44
C LEU A 108 21.89 -30.00 -29.96
N LEU A 109 21.91 -28.93 -30.76
CA LEU A 109 21.84 -29.01 -32.22
C LEU A 109 23.12 -29.57 -32.84
N GLY A 110 24.28 -29.30 -32.23
CA GLY A 110 25.59 -29.83 -32.64
C GLY A 110 25.87 -31.25 -32.15
N ALA A 111 25.02 -31.81 -31.29
CA ALA A 111 25.18 -33.18 -30.82
C ALA A 111 24.95 -34.18 -31.96
N SER A 112 25.80 -35.22 -32.05
CA SER A 112 25.66 -36.30 -33.04
C SER A 112 24.43 -37.18 -32.79
N LYS A 113 23.96 -37.24 -31.53
CA LYS A 113 22.73 -37.90 -31.13
C LYS A 113 21.90 -36.92 -30.31
N LEU A 114 20.74 -36.54 -30.83
CA LEU A 114 19.81 -35.65 -30.15
C LEU A 114 18.78 -36.49 -29.39
N ASN A 115 18.68 -36.26 -28.08
CA ASN A 115 17.62 -36.83 -27.27
C ASN A 115 16.39 -35.91 -27.30
N ILE A 116 15.25 -36.42 -27.79
CA ILE A 116 14.00 -35.66 -27.92
C ILE A 116 13.58 -35.05 -26.58
N ALA A 117 13.75 -35.79 -25.48
CA ALA A 117 13.36 -35.32 -24.14
C ALA A 117 14.15 -34.08 -23.72
N ASP A 118 15.45 -34.04 -24.04
CA ASP A 118 16.34 -32.93 -23.69
C ASP A 118 16.05 -31.68 -24.54
N ALA A 119 15.71 -31.88 -25.83
CA ALA A 119 15.28 -30.79 -26.71
C ALA A 119 13.93 -30.16 -26.28
N LEU A 120 12.96 -30.99 -25.85
CA LEU A 120 11.69 -30.49 -25.30
C LEU A 120 11.88 -29.84 -23.93
N ALA A 121 12.77 -30.39 -23.09
CA ALA A 121 13.11 -29.82 -21.80
C ALA A 121 13.77 -28.44 -21.94
N TRP A 122 14.64 -28.24 -22.95
CA TRP A 122 15.27 -26.94 -23.21
C TRP A 122 14.24 -25.81 -23.34
N GLN A 123 13.16 -26.00 -24.10
CA GLN A 123 12.13 -24.95 -24.26
C GLN A 123 11.43 -24.61 -22.93
N ARG A 124 11.07 -25.64 -22.15
CA ARG A 124 10.40 -25.46 -20.85
C ARG A 124 11.34 -24.81 -19.84
N ASP A 125 12.58 -25.25 -19.78
CA ASP A 125 13.54 -24.83 -18.77
C ASP A 125 14.08 -23.43 -19.08
N ALA A 126 14.23 -23.06 -20.36
CA ALA A 126 14.49 -21.69 -20.81
C ALA A 126 13.32 -20.75 -20.44
N ALA A 127 12.07 -21.17 -20.65
CA ALA A 127 10.90 -20.38 -20.24
C ALA A 127 10.85 -20.18 -18.72
N LYS A 128 11.14 -21.22 -17.94
CA LYS A 128 11.20 -21.16 -16.47
C LYS A 128 12.32 -20.25 -15.96
N ALA A 129 13.45 -20.20 -16.66
CA ALA A 129 14.56 -19.30 -16.36
C ALA A 129 14.30 -17.84 -16.76
N GLY A 130 13.16 -17.52 -17.39
CA GLY A 130 12.83 -16.18 -17.84
C GLY A 130 13.55 -15.76 -19.12
N ALA A 131 14.03 -16.72 -19.92
CA ALA A 131 14.68 -16.43 -21.20
C ALA A 131 13.65 -15.93 -22.23
N PRO A 132 13.95 -14.86 -22.99
CA PRO A 132 13.03 -14.29 -23.98
C PRO A 132 13.01 -15.15 -25.27
N LEU A 133 12.30 -16.28 -25.23
CA LEU A 133 12.18 -17.25 -26.35
C LEU A 133 11.60 -16.68 -27.67
N SER A 134 10.99 -15.50 -27.63
CA SER A 134 10.46 -14.80 -28.82
C SER A 134 11.46 -13.82 -29.45
N ARG A 135 12.63 -13.63 -28.84
CA ARG A 135 13.69 -12.76 -29.35
C ARG A 135 14.82 -13.59 -29.95
N GLU A 136 15.46 -13.02 -30.96
CA GLU A 136 16.67 -13.59 -31.55
C GLU A 136 17.82 -13.59 -30.53
N PRO A 137 18.66 -14.64 -30.49
CA PRO A 137 18.70 -15.81 -31.38
C PRO A 137 17.79 -16.99 -30.96
N LEU A 138 17.14 -16.90 -29.80
CA LEU A 138 16.41 -18.04 -29.21
C LEU A 138 15.18 -18.47 -30.03
N SER A 139 14.51 -17.54 -30.70
CA SER A 139 13.38 -17.84 -31.59
C SER A 139 13.79 -18.75 -32.75
N ALA A 140 14.91 -18.44 -33.40
CA ALA A 140 15.44 -19.28 -34.48
C ALA A 140 15.86 -20.66 -33.97
N LEU A 141 16.60 -20.72 -32.86
CA LEU A 141 17.06 -21.97 -32.25
C LEU A 141 15.89 -22.87 -31.80
N LYS A 142 14.81 -22.27 -31.29
CA LYS A 142 13.58 -22.99 -30.94
C LYS A 142 12.97 -23.69 -32.15
N THR A 143 12.89 -23.00 -33.28
CA THR A 143 12.35 -23.57 -34.53
C THR A 143 13.26 -24.69 -35.04
N GLN A 144 14.58 -24.47 -35.06
CA GLN A 144 15.54 -25.50 -35.49
C GLN A 144 15.48 -26.77 -34.63
N LEU A 145 15.35 -26.64 -33.31
CA LEU A 145 15.17 -27.78 -32.41
C LEU A 145 13.84 -28.49 -32.66
N ALA A 146 12.76 -27.75 -32.89
CA ALA A 146 11.45 -28.33 -33.20
C ALA A 146 11.47 -29.09 -34.52
N ASP A 147 12.12 -28.55 -35.56
CA ASP A 147 12.25 -29.20 -36.86
C ASP A 147 13.08 -30.49 -36.74
N ARG A 148 14.18 -30.47 -35.99
CA ARG A 148 14.98 -31.68 -35.71
C ARG A 148 14.17 -32.74 -34.97
N VAL A 149 13.43 -32.36 -33.92
CA VAL A 149 12.56 -33.31 -33.20
C VAL A 149 11.53 -33.91 -34.15
N LYS A 150 10.87 -33.09 -34.97
CA LYS A 150 9.89 -33.55 -35.94
C LYS A 150 10.48 -34.54 -36.94
N THR A 151 11.69 -34.29 -37.46
CA THR A 151 12.34 -35.25 -38.37
C THR A 151 12.60 -36.61 -37.71
N ILE A 152 12.97 -36.63 -36.43
CA ILE A 152 13.20 -37.88 -35.69
C ILE A 152 11.87 -38.60 -35.42
N GLU A 153 10.83 -37.86 -35.03
CA GLU A 153 9.49 -38.41 -34.85
C GLU A 153 8.95 -39.00 -36.16
N ASP A 154 9.08 -38.28 -37.28
CA ASP A 154 8.66 -38.77 -38.60
C ASP A 154 9.38 -40.08 -38.98
N LEU A 155 10.69 -40.20 -38.68
CA LEU A 155 11.43 -41.46 -38.88
C LEU A 155 10.89 -42.58 -38.00
N GLN A 156 10.59 -42.32 -36.72
CA GLN A 156 10.00 -43.30 -35.82
C GLN A 156 8.65 -43.81 -36.32
N HIS A 157 7.79 -42.91 -36.80
CA HIS A 157 6.51 -43.29 -37.40
C HIS A 157 6.70 -44.11 -38.66
N ARG A 158 7.62 -43.74 -39.55
CA ARG A 158 7.94 -44.52 -40.76
C ARG A 158 8.43 -45.93 -40.43
N VAL A 159 9.24 -46.10 -39.38
CA VAL A 159 9.65 -47.44 -38.92
C VAL A 159 8.46 -48.28 -38.47
N GLN A 160 7.49 -47.70 -37.76
CA GLN A 160 6.27 -48.40 -37.36
C GLN A 160 5.45 -48.84 -38.59
N VAL A 161 5.30 -47.95 -39.58
CA VAL A 161 4.64 -48.28 -40.85
C VAL A 161 5.36 -49.43 -41.57
N GLN A 162 6.69 -49.41 -41.61
CA GLN A 162 7.47 -50.49 -42.24
C GLN A 162 7.31 -51.82 -41.50
N ARG A 163 7.23 -51.81 -40.17
CA ARG A 163 6.93 -53.02 -39.40
C ARG A 163 5.56 -53.60 -39.78
N GLU A 164 4.53 -52.77 -39.87
CA GLU A 164 3.19 -53.22 -40.26
C GLU A 164 3.18 -53.76 -41.69
N ALA A 165 3.86 -53.07 -42.62
CA ALA A 165 4.02 -53.54 -43.99
C ALA A 165 4.72 -54.92 -44.06
N ALA A 166 5.76 -55.14 -43.25
CA ALA A 166 6.45 -56.43 -43.17
C ALA A 166 5.53 -57.55 -42.69
N VAL A 167 4.70 -57.28 -41.67
CA VAL A 167 3.73 -58.25 -41.15
C VAL A 167 2.68 -58.60 -42.21
N LEU A 168 2.16 -57.61 -42.93
CA LEU A 168 1.19 -57.84 -44.01
C LEU A 168 1.79 -58.64 -45.16
N LEU A 169 3.06 -58.41 -45.52
CA LEU A 169 3.76 -59.21 -46.52
C LEU A 169 3.96 -60.66 -46.05
N ALA A 170 4.35 -60.87 -44.79
CA ALA A 170 4.48 -62.21 -44.22
C ALA A 170 3.12 -62.95 -44.20
N GLN A 171 2.04 -62.28 -43.80
CA GLN A 171 0.69 -62.85 -43.85
C GLN A 171 0.25 -63.20 -45.27
N ARG A 172 0.58 -62.36 -46.26
CA ARG A 172 0.29 -62.66 -47.67
C ARG A 172 1.01 -63.93 -48.14
N VAL A 173 2.25 -64.16 -47.68
CA VAL A 173 3.00 -65.40 -47.92
C VAL A 173 2.34 -66.60 -47.23
N GLU A 174 1.93 -66.47 -45.97
CA GLU A 174 1.23 -67.53 -45.24
C GLU A 174 -0.11 -67.91 -45.90
N VAL A 175 -0.89 -66.94 -46.37
CA VAL A 175 -2.16 -67.22 -47.07
C VAL A 175 -1.93 -68.09 -48.31
N LEU A 176 -0.80 -67.95 -49.01
CA LEU A 176 -0.49 -68.77 -50.19
C LEU A 176 -0.25 -70.25 -49.82
N SER A 177 0.15 -70.58 -48.60
CA SER A 177 0.30 -71.97 -48.17
C SER A 177 -1.02 -72.72 -48.03
N THR A 178 -2.16 -72.01 -48.06
CA THR A 178 -3.52 -72.60 -48.07
C THR A 178 -4.12 -72.70 -49.46
N LYS A 179 -3.47 -72.11 -50.47
CA LYS A 179 -3.91 -72.14 -51.87
C LYS A 179 -3.13 -73.18 -52.66
N SER A 180 -3.52 -73.41 -53.91
CA SER A 180 -2.81 -74.32 -54.79
C SER A 180 -1.37 -73.87 -55.02
N TYR A 181 -0.45 -74.82 -55.25
CA TYR A 181 0.95 -74.44 -55.49
C TYR A 181 1.13 -73.64 -56.79
N LYS A 182 0.21 -73.78 -57.76
CA LYS A 182 0.21 -73.00 -59.01
C LYS A 182 -0.13 -71.54 -58.78
N ASP A 183 -1.07 -71.25 -57.88
CA ASP A 183 -1.38 -69.88 -57.47
C ASP A 183 -0.18 -69.25 -56.76
N ALA A 184 0.49 -70.01 -55.88
CA ALA A 184 1.72 -69.58 -55.22
C ALA A 184 2.85 -69.30 -56.22
N GLN A 185 3.03 -70.14 -57.25
CA GLN A 185 3.99 -69.93 -58.33
C GLN A 185 3.69 -68.65 -59.11
N SER A 186 2.43 -68.38 -59.44
CA SER A 186 2.03 -67.17 -60.18
C SER A 186 2.27 -65.88 -59.38
N ALA A 187 2.18 -65.94 -58.05
CA ALA A 187 2.34 -64.80 -57.16
C ALA A 187 3.80 -64.51 -56.76
N GLU A 188 4.72 -65.45 -56.99
CA GLU A 188 6.12 -65.38 -56.53
C GLU A 188 6.82 -64.12 -57.03
N ALA A 189 6.77 -63.83 -58.34
CA ALA A 189 7.50 -62.72 -58.93
C ALA A 189 7.05 -61.34 -58.39
N ALA A 190 5.75 -61.17 -58.17
CA ALA A 190 5.20 -59.95 -57.60
C ALA A 190 5.61 -59.81 -56.12
N LEU A 191 5.51 -60.88 -55.35
CA LEU A 191 5.94 -60.89 -53.94
C LEU A 191 7.44 -60.64 -53.78
N ALA A 192 8.27 -61.19 -54.67
CA ALA A 192 9.71 -60.93 -54.68
C ALA A 192 10.01 -59.43 -54.86
N THR A 193 9.27 -58.79 -55.75
CA THR A 193 9.37 -57.35 -56.00
C THR A 193 8.93 -56.55 -54.77
N ASP A 194 7.81 -56.92 -54.14
CA ASP A 194 7.30 -56.24 -52.95
C ASP A 194 8.26 -56.37 -51.75
N VAL A 195 8.83 -57.56 -51.54
CA VAL A 195 9.81 -57.83 -50.48
C VAL A 195 11.12 -57.07 -50.73
N GLN A 196 11.57 -56.97 -51.98
CA GLN A 196 12.74 -56.16 -52.32
C GLN A 196 12.46 -54.66 -52.09
N HIS A 197 11.30 -54.18 -52.53
CA HIS A 197 10.92 -52.78 -52.32
C HIS A 197 10.86 -52.41 -50.84
N TRP A 198 10.31 -53.30 -50.01
CA TRP A 198 10.31 -53.13 -48.56
C TRP A 198 11.74 -53.07 -47.99
N GLN A 199 12.65 -53.93 -48.43
CA GLN A 199 14.06 -53.89 -48.01
C GLN A 199 14.75 -52.58 -48.39
N ASP A 200 14.51 -52.07 -49.61
CA ASP A 200 15.07 -50.81 -50.07
C ASP A 200 14.55 -49.64 -49.21
N GLN A 201 13.25 -49.63 -48.90
CA GLN A 201 12.66 -48.62 -48.01
C GLN A 201 13.22 -48.69 -46.59
N ALA A 202 13.43 -49.88 -46.04
CA ALA A 202 14.07 -50.07 -44.74
C ALA A 202 15.52 -49.55 -44.74
N ALA A 203 16.28 -49.82 -45.80
CA ALA A 203 17.65 -49.33 -45.95
C ALA A 203 17.73 -47.80 -46.07
N VAL A 204 16.75 -47.16 -46.74
CA VAL A 204 16.67 -45.69 -46.81
C VAL A 204 16.46 -45.08 -45.42
N LEU A 205 15.67 -45.71 -44.54
CA LEU A 205 15.48 -45.23 -43.17
C LEU A 205 16.77 -45.35 -42.33
N GLU A 206 17.48 -46.48 -42.46
CA GLU A 206 18.76 -46.71 -41.79
C GLU A 206 19.87 -45.74 -42.25
N GLY A 207 19.78 -45.25 -43.49
CA GLY A 207 20.71 -44.30 -44.07
C GLY A 207 20.46 -42.82 -43.72
N ASP A 208 19.37 -42.48 -43.02
CA ASP A 208 19.06 -41.09 -42.67
C ASP A 208 20.08 -40.51 -41.67
N ALA A 209 20.49 -39.26 -41.86
CA ALA A 209 21.45 -38.60 -40.98
C ALA A 209 20.97 -38.52 -39.51
N SER A 210 19.66 -38.49 -39.28
CA SER A 210 19.04 -38.42 -37.96
C SER A 210 18.80 -39.80 -37.34
N TRP A 211 19.12 -40.89 -38.04
CA TRP A 211 18.89 -42.27 -37.57
C TRP A 211 19.55 -42.55 -36.21
N GLY A 212 20.76 -42.02 -36.00
CA GLY A 212 21.47 -42.16 -34.72
C GLY A 212 20.79 -41.50 -33.51
N SER A 213 19.81 -40.62 -33.75
CA SER A 213 19.01 -39.92 -32.73
C SER A 213 17.65 -40.58 -32.45
N VAL A 214 17.28 -41.61 -33.22
CA VAL A 214 16.06 -42.38 -33.01
C VAL A 214 16.17 -43.25 -31.74
N GLU A 215 15.09 -43.43 -30.99
CA GLU A 215 15.11 -44.27 -29.78
C GLU A 215 15.52 -45.71 -30.12
N ALA A 216 16.37 -46.32 -29.28
CA ALA A 216 16.99 -47.63 -29.53
C ALA A 216 16.01 -48.77 -29.84
N ARG A 217 14.75 -48.66 -29.41
CA ARG A 217 13.71 -49.66 -29.71
C ARG A 217 13.37 -49.73 -31.20
N TYR A 218 13.38 -48.62 -31.93
CA TYR A 218 12.93 -48.59 -33.33
C TYR A 218 13.92 -49.28 -34.29
N PRO A 219 15.25 -49.05 -34.19
CA PRO A 219 16.22 -49.86 -34.94
C PRO A 219 16.07 -51.35 -34.67
N SER A 220 15.97 -51.77 -33.39
CA SER A 220 15.78 -53.19 -33.05
C SER A 220 14.46 -53.76 -33.59
N MET A 221 13.42 -52.94 -33.68
CA MET A 221 12.12 -53.31 -34.21
C MET A 221 12.17 -53.50 -35.73
N LEU A 222 12.88 -52.61 -36.44
CA LEU A 222 13.08 -52.70 -37.88
C LEU A 222 13.94 -53.92 -38.26
N GLU A 223 15.02 -54.17 -37.51
CA GLU A 223 15.85 -55.36 -37.69
C GLU A 223 15.05 -56.65 -37.42
N ALA A 224 14.25 -56.67 -36.35
CA ALA A 224 13.39 -57.81 -36.05
C ALA A 224 12.39 -58.07 -37.19
N SER A 225 11.72 -57.04 -37.70
CA SER A 225 10.78 -57.21 -38.82
C SER A 225 11.47 -57.65 -40.11
N LYS A 226 12.68 -57.15 -40.36
CA LYS A 226 13.51 -57.56 -41.51
C LYS A 226 13.88 -59.04 -41.41
N SER A 227 14.38 -59.46 -40.25
CA SER A 227 14.76 -60.86 -40.03
C SER A 227 13.58 -61.82 -40.15
N GLN A 228 12.42 -61.45 -39.60
CA GLN A 228 11.20 -62.27 -39.66
C GLN A 228 10.65 -62.38 -41.08
N LEU A 229 10.55 -61.25 -41.80
CA LEU A 229 10.05 -61.25 -43.18
C LEU A 229 10.96 -62.06 -44.10
N LEU A 230 12.28 -61.88 -44.00
CA LEU A 230 13.24 -62.62 -44.81
C LEU A 230 13.23 -64.12 -44.50
N LEU A 231 13.11 -64.51 -43.23
CA LEU A 231 13.00 -65.92 -42.86
C LEU A 231 11.75 -66.57 -43.45
N VAL A 232 10.59 -65.90 -43.36
CA VAL A 232 9.34 -66.39 -43.95
C VAL A 232 9.45 -66.46 -45.48
N TRP A 233 10.06 -65.45 -46.09
CA TRP A 233 10.27 -65.38 -47.54
C TRP A 233 11.19 -66.48 -48.05
N ASP A 234 12.34 -66.70 -47.40
CA ASP A 234 13.30 -67.76 -47.76
C ASP A 234 12.70 -69.16 -47.57
N ALA A 235 11.92 -69.37 -46.51
CA ALA A 235 11.20 -70.61 -46.27
C ALA A 235 10.15 -70.85 -47.37
N PHE A 236 9.40 -69.82 -47.77
CA PHE A 236 8.43 -69.90 -48.87
C PHE A 236 9.11 -70.23 -50.20
N GLN A 237 10.20 -69.53 -50.56
CA GLN A 237 10.93 -69.80 -51.80
C GLN A 237 11.52 -71.20 -51.83
N SER A 238 12.05 -71.68 -50.70
CA SER A 238 12.60 -73.03 -50.58
C SER A 238 11.51 -74.10 -50.73
N ALA A 239 10.38 -73.91 -50.05
CA ALA A 239 9.24 -74.81 -50.14
C ALA A 239 8.64 -74.83 -51.56
N LEU A 240 8.50 -73.68 -52.21
CA LEU A 240 7.99 -73.57 -53.58
C LEU A 240 8.93 -74.25 -54.58
N LYS A 241 10.25 -74.02 -54.49
CA LYS A 241 11.24 -74.71 -55.34
C LYS A 241 11.19 -76.22 -55.20
N GLN A 242 11.10 -76.72 -53.96
CA GLN A 242 10.95 -78.15 -53.70
C GLN A 242 9.63 -78.69 -54.27
N THR A 243 8.55 -77.92 -54.17
CA THR A 243 7.23 -78.27 -54.72
C THR A 243 7.27 -78.39 -56.24
N LEU A 244 7.92 -77.45 -56.95
CA LEU A 244 8.08 -77.51 -58.40
C LEU A 244 8.93 -78.72 -58.82
N ALA A 245 10.05 -78.98 -58.12
CA ALA A 245 10.87 -80.16 -58.39
C ALA A 245 10.09 -81.48 -58.15
N ALA A 246 9.25 -81.52 -57.12
CA ALA A 246 8.39 -82.67 -56.82
C ALA A 246 7.19 -82.80 -57.79
N ALA A 247 6.75 -81.71 -58.41
CA ALA A 247 5.75 -81.76 -59.47
C ALA A 247 6.33 -82.34 -60.78
N ASP A 248 7.60 -82.05 -61.07
CA ASP A 248 8.29 -82.52 -62.29
C ASP A 248 8.86 -83.95 -62.16
N ASP A 249 9.36 -84.33 -60.97
CA ASP A 249 9.93 -85.67 -60.70
C ASP A 249 9.15 -86.42 -59.62
N ALA A 250 8.62 -87.59 -59.97
CA ALA A 250 7.86 -88.45 -59.08
C ALA A 250 8.70 -89.07 -57.93
N GLN A 251 10.04 -89.09 -58.05
CA GLN A 251 10.96 -89.59 -57.01
C GLN A 251 11.46 -88.50 -56.06
N ALA A 252 11.23 -87.22 -56.38
CA ALA A 252 11.66 -86.11 -55.54
C ALA A 252 10.84 -86.00 -54.24
N PRO A 253 11.46 -85.52 -53.14
CA PRO A 253 10.83 -85.45 -51.82
C PRO A 253 9.68 -84.43 -51.78
N LEU A 254 8.57 -84.82 -51.16
CA LEU A 254 7.38 -83.97 -51.03
C LEU A 254 7.67 -82.71 -50.19
N PRO A 255 7.05 -81.56 -50.52
CA PRO A 255 7.23 -80.32 -49.79
C PRO A 255 6.66 -80.37 -48.37
N THR A 256 7.13 -79.48 -47.51
CA THR A 256 6.70 -79.38 -46.10
C THR A 256 5.31 -78.77 -45.92
N VAL A 257 4.76 -78.12 -46.96
CA VAL A 257 3.43 -77.49 -46.94
C VAL A 257 2.37 -78.56 -47.26
N PRO A 258 1.46 -78.90 -46.33
CA PRO A 258 0.56 -80.05 -46.47
C PRO A 258 -0.36 -79.97 -47.70
N VAL A 259 -0.94 -78.79 -47.98
CA VAL A 259 -1.85 -78.58 -49.12
C VAL A 259 -1.15 -78.89 -50.45
N TRP A 260 0.08 -78.39 -50.61
CA TRP A 260 0.87 -78.62 -51.82
C TRP A 260 1.34 -80.08 -51.92
N ALA A 261 1.70 -80.70 -50.79
CA ALA A 261 2.09 -82.10 -50.74
C ALA A 261 0.92 -83.03 -51.11
N ASP A 262 -0.30 -82.74 -50.64
CA ASP A 262 -1.51 -83.48 -51.02
C ASP A 262 -1.87 -83.30 -52.51
N GLU A 263 -1.74 -82.09 -53.07
CA GLU A 263 -1.92 -81.86 -54.51
C GLU A 263 -0.95 -82.68 -55.37
N ILE A 264 0.32 -82.77 -54.96
CA ILE A 264 1.32 -83.60 -55.66
C ILE A 264 1.04 -85.10 -55.46
N ARG A 265 0.65 -85.54 -54.26
CA ARG A 265 0.25 -86.95 -54.02
C ARG A 265 -0.92 -87.35 -54.91
N ALA A 266 -1.95 -86.51 -55.00
CA ALA A 266 -3.09 -86.73 -55.87
C ALA A 266 -2.66 -86.83 -57.35
N GLY A 267 -1.74 -85.95 -57.80
CA GLY A 267 -1.16 -86.02 -59.15
C GLY A 267 -0.32 -87.27 -59.41
N ARG A 268 0.32 -87.84 -58.39
CA ARG A 268 1.10 -89.10 -58.46
C ARG A 268 0.24 -90.35 -58.24
N GLY A 269 -1.05 -90.22 -57.94
CA GLY A 269 -1.95 -91.34 -57.61
C GLY A 269 -1.68 -91.99 -56.24
N LEU A 270 -1.04 -91.25 -55.31
CA LEU A 270 -0.74 -91.70 -53.95
C LEU A 270 -1.86 -91.27 -52.98
N PRO A 271 -2.16 -92.06 -51.92
CA PRO A 271 -3.16 -91.68 -50.92
C PRO A 271 -2.77 -90.40 -50.18
N THR A 272 -3.73 -89.51 -49.98
CA THR A 272 -3.58 -88.23 -49.25
C THR A 272 -3.28 -88.46 -47.78
N GLU A 273 -2.75 -87.44 -47.07
CA GLU A 273 -2.40 -87.56 -45.65
C GLU A 273 -3.60 -87.94 -44.77
N VAL A 274 -4.80 -87.49 -45.14
CA VAL A 274 -6.06 -87.83 -44.47
C VAL A 274 -6.40 -89.33 -44.62
N GLU A 275 -6.16 -89.91 -45.80
CA GLU A 275 -6.38 -91.33 -46.08
C GLU A 275 -5.33 -92.22 -45.40
N GLN A 276 -4.08 -91.77 -45.33
CA GLN A 276 -3.01 -92.47 -44.61
C GLN A 276 -3.21 -92.43 -43.09
N ALA A 277 -3.72 -91.32 -42.55
CA ALA A 277 -4.11 -91.20 -41.15
C ALA A 277 -5.31 -92.10 -40.81
N ALA A 278 -6.31 -92.18 -41.70
CA ALA A 278 -7.46 -93.08 -41.57
C ALA A 278 -7.05 -94.57 -41.63
N ALA A 279 -6.13 -94.93 -42.52
CA ALA A 279 -5.60 -96.30 -42.63
C ALA A 279 -4.77 -96.72 -41.39
N ARG A 280 -4.05 -95.79 -40.76
CA ARG A 280 -3.33 -96.02 -39.50
C ARG A 280 -4.28 -96.16 -38.29
N ALA A 281 -5.43 -95.49 -38.31
CA ALA A 281 -6.44 -95.59 -37.25
C ALA A 281 -7.24 -96.92 -37.31
N ALA A 282 -7.50 -97.46 -38.51
CA ALA A 282 -8.25 -98.70 -38.69
C ALA A 282 -7.49 -99.99 -38.30
N ALA A 283 -6.16 -99.93 -38.19
CA ALA A 283 -5.31 -101.10 -37.92
C ALA A 283 -5.08 -101.42 -36.43
N ALA A 284 -5.66 -100.65 -35.48
CA ALA A 284 -5.37 -100.80 -34.06
C ALA A 284 -6.60 -100.66 -33.15
N LYS A 285 -7.32 -101.77 -32.85
CA LYS A 285 -7.84 -102.15 -31.50
C LYS A 285 -8.83 -103.34 -31.56
N PRO A 286 -8.73 -104.35 -30.67
CA PRO A 286 -9.80 -105.31 -30.38
C PRO A 286 -10.82 -104.75 -29.36
N ALA A 287 -12.08 -105.17 -29.45
CA ALA A 287 -13.21 -104.64 -28.67
C ALA A 287 -13.24 -105.13 -27.20
N ALA A 288 -13.51 -104.21 -26.27
CA ALA A 288 -13.64 -104.43 -24.83
C ALA A 288 -15.12 -104.45 -24.38
N ASP A 289 -15.36 -104.94 -23.16
CA ASP A 289 -16.67 -105.22 -22.55
C ASP A 289 -17.59 -103.95 -22.45
N PRO A 290 -18.86 -103.97 -22.95
CA PRO A 290 -19.68 -102.76 -23.12
C PRO A 290 -20.07 -102.00 -21.83
N GLN A 291 -20.09 -102.69 -20.68
CA GLN A 291 -20.45 -102.09 -19.38
C GLN A 291 -19.29 -101.28 -18.77
N GLU A 292 -18.06 -101.78 -18.90
CA GLU A 292 -16.85 -101.11 -18.41
C GLU A 292 -16.56 -99.86 -19.25
N SER A 293 -16.79 -99.91 -20.56
CA SER A 293 -16.69 -98.76 -21.45
C SER A 293 -17.67 -97.65 -21.08
N LYS A 294 -18.92 -97.96 -20.69
CA LYS A 294 -19.89 -96.94 -20.26
C LYS A 294 -19.47 -96.21 -18.98
N ARG A 295 -18.98 -96.94 -17.97
CA ARG A 295 -18.49 -96.35 -16.71
C ARG A 295 -17.23 -95.51 -16.92
N ALA A 296 -16.28 -96.03 -17.71
CA ALA A 296 -15.07 -95.31 -18.12
C ALA A 296 -15.40 -93.98 -18.82
N LYS A 297 -16.37 -93.97 -19.74
CA LYS A 297 -16.83 -92.76 -20.43
C LYS A 297 -17.45 -91.74 -19.49
N GLN A 298 -18.26 -92.15 -18.51
CA GLN A 298 -18.88 -91.23 -17.54
C GLN A 298 -17.83 -90.52 -16.67
N VAL A 299 -16.87 -91.26 -16.11
CA VAL A 299 -15.80 -90.69 -15.26
C VAL A 299 -14.96 -89.67 -16.04
N VAL A 300 -14.62 -89.97 -17.30
CA VAL A 300 -13.85 -89.02 -18.13
C VAL A 300 -14.68 -87.81 -18.57
N GLN A 301 -15.98 -87.97 -18.85
CA GLN A 301 -16.87 -86.86 -19.19
C GLN A 301 -17.08 -85.89 -18.01
N GLU A 302 -17.17 -86.40 -16.78
CA GLU A 302 -17.28 -85.57 -15.57
C GLU A 302 -15.99 -84.76 -15.34
N ALA A 303 -14.82 -85.40 -15.44
CA ALA A 303 -13.53 -84.72 -15.34
C ALA A 303 -13.30 -83.71 -16.47
N LEU A 304 -13.79 -83.99 -17.68
CA LEU A 304 -13.73 -83.08 -18.83
C LEU A 304 -14.59 -81.83 -18.60
N LYS A 305 -15.83 -81.99 -18.10
CA LYS A 305 -16.71 -80.86 -17.75
C LYS A 305 -16.11 -79.97 -16.67
N ALA A 306 -15.49 -80.57 -15.65
CA ALA A 306 -14.81 -79.83 -14.60
C ALA A 306 -13.63 -79.00 -15.15
N LEU A 307 -12.84 -79.57 -16.07
CA LEU A 307 -11.76 -78.83 -16.73
C LEU A 307 -12.31 -77.69 -17.61
N GLN A 308 -13.33 -77.96 -18.42
CA GLN A 308 -13.96 -76.97 -19.30
C GLN A 308 -14.53 -75.78 -18.52
N ALA A 309 -15.19 -76.02 -17.38
CA ALA A 309 -15.68 -74.97 -16.49
C ALA A 309 -14.54 -74.07 -15.98
N HIS A 310 -13.46 -74.66 -15.46
CA HIS A 310 -12.33 -73.88 -14.96
C HIS A 310 -11.54 -73.14 -16.04
N THR A 311 -11.48 -73.68 -17.27
CA THR A 311 -10.90 -72.97 -18.42
C THR A 311 -11.79 -71.83 -18.90
N ALA A 312 -13.12 -72.00 -18.88
CA ALA A 312 -14.07 -70.96 -19.27
C ALA A 312 -14.11 -69.79 -18.26
N GLU A 313 -13.91 -70.08 -16.97
CA GLU A 313 -13.82 -69.08 -15.90
C GLU A 313 -12.45 -68.39 -15.82
N GLY A 314 -11.45 -68.84 -16.59
CA GLY A 314 -10.09 -68.28 -16.59
C GLY A 314 -9.28 -68.57 -15.31
N HIS A 315 -9.74 -69.47 -14.45
CA HIS A 315 -9.11 -69.82 -13.18
C HIS A 315 -7.94 -70.80 -13.37
N GLY A 316 -6.76 -70.30 -13.72
CA GLY A 316 -5.62 -71.17 -14.03
C GLY A 316 -5.12 -72.10 -12.90
N LYS A 317 -5.29 -71.77 -11.61
CA LYS A 317 -5.01 -72.72 -10.52
C LYS A 317 -6.04 -73.87 -10.46
N GLY A 318 -7.32 -73.59 -10.69
CA GLY A 318 -8.38 -74.59 -10.77
C GLY A 318 -8.25 -75.46 -12.02
N ALA A 319 -7.93 -74.83 -13.15
CA ALA A 319 -7.71 -75.51 -14.44
C ALA A 319 -6.51 -76.48 -14.38
N SER A 320 -5.43 -76.12 -13.68
CA SER A 320 -4.26 -77.00 -13.49
C SER A 320 -4.61 -78.28 -12.72
N SER A 321 -5.31 -78.14 -11.59
CA SER A 321 -5.78 -79.27 -10.78
C SER A 321 -6.76 -80.15 -11.55
N ALA A 322 -7.73 -79.54 -12.24
CA ALA A 322 -8.69 -80.27 -13.06
C ALA A 322 -8.01 -80.98 -14.25
N ALA A 323 -6.97 -80.39 -14.85
CA ALA A 323 -6.19 -81.03 -15.91
C ALA A 323 -5.38 -82.23 -15.38
N GLN A 324 -4.86 -82.17 -14.15
CA GLN A 324 -4.22 -83.33 -13.50
C GLN A 324 -5.22 -84.45 -13.21
N GLN A 325 -6.43 -84.11 -12.74
CA GLN A 325 -7.50 -85.08 -12.50
C GLN A 325 -7.97 -85.75 -13.81
N LEU A 326 -8.10 -84.98 -14.89
CA LEU A 326 -8.45 -85.50 -16.21
C LEU A 326 -7.34 -86.42 -16.78
N ARG A 327 -6.06 -86.06 -16.61
CA ARG A 327 -4.93 -86.94 -16.99
C ARG A 327 -4.90 -88.22 -16.16
N ALA A 328 -5.25 -88.17 -14.87
CA ALA A 328 -5.36 -89.36 -14.02
C ALA A 328 -6.50 -90.28 -14.46
N ALA A 329 -7.67 -89.72 -14.81
CA ALA A 329 -8.80 -90.45 -15.36
C ALA A 329 -8.46 -91.10 -16.71
N LEU A 330 -7.77 -90.39 -17.61
CA LEU A 330 -7.28 -90.93 -18.88
C LEU A 330 -6.26 -92.07 -18.70
N LYS A 331 -5.37 -91.96 -17.71
CA LYS A 331 -4.39 -93.02 -17.41
C LYS A 331 -5.07 -94.34 -17.03
N GLN A 332 -6.22 -94.28 -16.35
CA GLN A 332 -6.96 -95.45 -15.90
C GLN A 332 -7.96 -95.97 -16.95
N HIS A 333 -8.60 -95.06 -17.71
CA HIS A 333 -9.75 -95.39 -18.56
C HIS A 333 -9.53 -95.16 -20.06
N GLY A 334 -8.39 -94.60 -20.48
CA GLY A 334 -8.13 -94.18 -21.86
C GLY A 334 -8.22 -95.28 -22.93
N LYS A 335 -8.08 -96.55 -22.56
CA LYS A 335 -8.23 -97.67 -23.52
C LYS A 335 -9.69 -97.99 -23.87
N LEU A 336 -10.65 -97.52 -23.07
CA LEU A 336 -12.07 -97.91 -23.12
C LEU A 336 -12.99 -96.80 -23.67
N ILE A 337 -12.40 -95.70 -24.14
CA ILE A 337 -13.09 -94.49 -24.60
C ILE A 337 -13.13 -94.47 -26.13
N ASP A 338 -14.16 -93.84 -26.70
CA ASP A 338 -14.29 -93.62 -28.14
C ASP A 338 -13.45 -92.42 -28.63
N GLN A 339 -13.17 -92.41 -29.93
CA GLN A 339 -12.28 -91.43 -30.57
C GLN A 339 -12.82 -89.99 -30.47
N ASP A 340 -14.14 -89.80 -30.43
CA ASP A 340 -14.76 -88.47 -30.28
C ASP A 340 -14.50 -87.90 -28.90
N LEU A 341 -14.71 -88.68 -27.83
CA LEU A 341 -14.41 -88.23 -26.47
C LEU A 341 -12.90 -88.03 -26.25
N GLU A 342 -12.04 -88.88 -26.84
CA GLU A 342 -10.58 -88.68 -26.82
C GLU A 342 -10.17 -87.33 -27.46
N SER A 343 -10.78 -86.96 -28.58
CA SER A 343 -10.52 -85.68 -29.26
C SER A 343 -10.91 -84.46 -28.41
N GLN A 344 -12.07 -84.53 -27.74
CA GLN A 344 -12.57 -83.46 -26.85
C GLN A 344 -11.69 -83.29 -25.62
N VAL A 345 -11.21 -84.40 -25.05
CA VAL A 345 -10.27 -84.38 -23.92
C VAL A 345 -8.93 -83.78 -24.32
N ASN A 346 -8.38 -84.16 -25.48
CA ASN A 346 -7.13 -83.59 -25.99
C ASN A 346 -7.27 -82.08 -26.24
N THR A 347 -8.38 -81.65 -26.83
CA THR A 347 -8.68 -80.22 -27.06
C THR A 347 -8.74 -79.45 -25.75
N ALA A 348 -9.43 -79.98 -24.74
CA ALA A 348 -9.53 -79.34 -23.43
C ALA A 348 -8.20 -79.30 -22.66
N LEU A 349 -7.37 -80.34 -22.78
CA LEU A 349 -6.03 -80.38 -22.16
C LEU A 349 -5.04 -79.42 -22.84
N ILE A 350 -5.14 -79.24 -24.17
CA ILE A 350 -4.36 -78.24 -24.92
C ILE A 350 -4.77 -76.83 -24.47
N ALA A 351 -6.08 -76.52 -24.46
CA ALA A 351 -6.58 -75.23 -24.01
C ALA A 351 -6.18 -74.91 -22.55
N ALA A 352 -6.20 -75.91 -21.66
CA ALA A 352 -5.73 -75.74 -20.29
C ALA A 352 -4.21 -75.51 -20.19
N GLY A 353 -3.42 -76.20 -21.04
CA GLY A 353 -1.96 -76.02 -21.12
C GLY A 353 -1.56 -74.64 -21.68
N GLU A 354 -2.28 -74.15 -22.68
CA GLU A 354 -2.11 -72.80 -23.23
C GLU A 354 -2.44 -71.72 -22.19
N LEU A 355 -3.50 -71.90 -21.40
CA LEU A 355 -3.91 -70.98 -20.34
C LEU A 355 -2.89 -70.94 -19.19
N GLU A 356 -2.33 -72.10 -18.79
CA GLU A 356 -1.21 -72.16 -17.84
C GLU A 356 0.06 -71.47 -18.39
N GLY A 357 0.40 -71.72 -19.66
CA GLY A 357 1.54 -71.10 -20.34
C GLY A 357 1.41 -69.57 -20.39
N TRP A 358 0.21 -69.09 -20.71
CA TRP A 358 -0.10 -67.66 -20.75
C TRP A 358 -0.09 -67.00 -19.36
N GLN A 359 -0.53 -67.71 -18.31
CA GLN A 359 -0.41 -67.23 -16.93
C GLN A 359 1.03 -67.19 -16.42
N ARG A 360 1.86 -68.18 -16.76
CA ARG A 360 3.29 -68.16 -16.45
C ARG A 360 4.00 -67.02 -17.16
N TRP A 361 3.73 -66.88 -18.46
CA TRP A 361 4.31 -65.82 -19.28
C TRP A 361 3.89 -64.42 -18.82
N SER A 362 2.60 -64.21 -18.50
CA SER A 362 2.12 -62.92 -17.99
C SER A 362 2.68 -62.59 -16.59
N ALA A 363 2.76 -63.58 -15.69
CA ALA A 363 3.37 -63.37 -14.38
C ALA A 363 4.88 -63.09 -14.48
N ASP A 364 5.59 -63.80 -15.35
CA ASP A 364 7.02 -63.56 -15.58
C ASP A 364 7.28 -62.21 -16.26
N LYS A 365 6.41 -61.77 -17.19
CA LYS A 365 6.49 -60.41 -17.75
C LYS A 365 6.35 -59.34 -16.68
N VAL A 366 5.40 -59.49 -15.74
CA VAL A 366 5.26 -58.55 -14.61
C VAL A 366 6.49 -58.56 -13.70
N ARG A 367 7.08 -59.74 -13.44
CA ARG A 367 8.32 -59.87 -12.67
C ARG A 367 9.52 -59.23 -13.37
N GLU A 368 9.63 -59.39 -14.69
CA GLU A 368 10.65 -58.74 -15.50
C GLU A 368 10.50 -57.22 -15.50
N GLU A 369 9.27 -56.70 -15.57
CA GLU A 369 8.98 -55.27 -15.42
C GLU A 369 9.36 -54.75 -14.02
N LEU A 370 9.08 -55.52 -12.95
CA LEU A 370 9.48 -55.17 -11.59
C LEU A 370 11.00 -55.20 -11.40
N LEU A 371 11.68 -56.19 -12.01
CA LEU A 371 13.14 -56.27 -12.07
C LEU A 371 13.73 -55.03 -12.77
N ALA A 372 13.21 -54.67 -13.95
CA ALA A 372 13.65 -53.51 -14.70
C ALA A 372 13.44 -52.21 -13.89
N LYS A 373 12.31 -52.09 -13.18
CA LYS A 373 12.07 -50.96 -12.26
C LYS A 373 13.07 -50.93 -11.10
N ALA A 374 13.39 -52.07 -10.49
CA ALA A 374 14.38 -52.15 -9.41
C ALA A 374 15.80 -51.79 -9.88
N GLN A 375 16.23 -52.28 -11.05
CA GLN A 375 17.51 -51.92 -11.65
C GLN A 375 17.55 -50.43 -12.05
N GLY A 376 16.44 -49.91 -12.57
CA GLY A 376 16.26 -48.50 -12.91
C GLY A 376 16.27 -47.55 -11.72
N LEU A 377 16.22 -48.03 -10.47
CA LEU A 377 16.45 -47.19 -9.29
C LEU A 377 17.91 -46.78 -9.14
N LEU A 378 18.85 -47.61 -9.63
CA LEU A 378 20.29 -47.39 -9.55
C LEU A 378 20.87 -46.77 -10.83
N ALA A 379 20.28 -47.06 -11.99
CA ALA A 379 20.78 -46.62 -13.30
C ALA A 379 20.27 -45.22 -13.73
N ARG A 380 19.90 -44.34 -12.80
CA ARG A 380 19.40 -43.00 -13.14
C ARG A 380 20.54 -42.03 -13.42
N PRO A 381 20.40 -41.14 -14.42
CA PRO A 381 21.40 -40.13 -14.73
C PRO A 381 21.59 -39.15 -13.56
N GLU A 382 22.84 -38.68 -13.39
CA GLU A 382 23.23 -37.74 -12.33
C GLU A 382 22.33 -36.48 -12.39
N GLY A 383 21.70 -36.15 -11.25
CA GLY A 383 20.73 -35.05 -11.13
C GLY A 383 19.25 -35.46 -11.09
N GLN A 384 18.91 -36.72 -11.41
CA GLN A 384 17.57 -37.31 -11.20
C GLN A 384 17.51 -38.37 -10.09
N GLU A 385 18.50 -38.37 -9.19
CA GLU A 385 18.54 -39.29 -8.05
C GLU A 385 17.31 -39.10 -7.15
N LEU A 386 16.65 -40.20 -6.79
CA LEU A 386 15.59 -40.15 -5.79
C LEU A 386 16.22 -39.85 -4.42
N GLY A 387 15.70 -38.83 -3.73
CA GLY A 387 16.07 -38.62 -2.32
C GLY A 387 15.81 -39.87 -1.48
N GLY A 388 16.65 -40.15 -0.47
CA GLY A 388 16.68 -41.45 0.21
C GLY A 388 15.34 -41.93 0.79
N ARG A 389 14.45 -41.02 1.21
CA ARG A 389 13.06 -41.35 1.61
C ARG A 389 12.23 -41.93 0.46
N LYS A 390 12.27 -41.30 -0.72
CA LYS A 390 11.52 -41.78 -1.89
C LYS A 390 12.09 -43.11 -2.39
N LEU A 391 13.41 -43.29 -2.30
CA LEU A 391 14.06 -44.56 -2.61
C LEU A 391 13.60 -45.67 -1.66
N GLN A 392 13.53 -45.40 -0.34
CA GLN A 392 13.01 -46.34 0.65
C GLN A 392 11.55 -46.74 0.39
N GLU A 393 10.68 -45.77 0.11
CA GLU A 393 9.26 -46.01 -0.23
C GLU A 393 9.13 -46.81 -1.53
N ALA A 394 9.91 -46.48 -2.57
CA ALA A 394 9.93 -47.22 -3.83
C ALA A 394 10.38 -48.68 -3.65
N LEU A 395 11.41 -48.93 -2.82
CA LEU A 395 11.85 -50.30 -2.50
C LEU A 395 10.77 -51.09 -1.76
N ARG A 396 10.05 -50.45 -0.82
CA ARG A 396 8.94 -51.09 -0.12
C ARG A 396 7.82 -51.46 -1.10
N GLN A 397 7.45 -50.54 -1.97
CA GLN A 397 6.42 -50.75 -2.98
C GLN A 397 6.79 -51.89 -3.95
N LEU A 398 8.03 -51.92 -4.44
CA LEU A 398 8.52 -52.98 -5.32
C LEU A 398 8.44 -54.36 -4.65
N ARG A 399 8.80 -54.47 -3.35
CA ARG A 399 8.68 -55.72 -2.60
C ARG A 399 7.23 -56.15 -2.38
N GLU A 400 6.33 -55.20 -2.11
CA GLU A 400 4.90 -55.47 -2.01
C GLU A 400 4.31 -55.91 -3.35
N ASP A 401 4.68 -55.27 -4.46
CA ASP A 401 4.20 -55.60 -5.80
C ASP A 401 4.76 -56.93 -6.30
N TRP A 402 6.01 -57.27 -5.97
CA TRP A 402 6.56 -58.60 -6.19
C TRP A 402 5.74 -59.67 -5.44
N LYS A 403 5.41 -59.42 -4.17
CA LYS A 403 4.60 -60.34 -3.35
C LYS A 403 3.20 -60.54 -3.93
N LYS A 404 2.62 -59.54 -4.59
CA LYS A 404 1.33 -59.67 -5.31
C LYS A 404 1.50 -60.51 -6.59
N ALA A 405 2.55 -60.26 -7.37
CA ALA A 405 2.85 -61.03 -8.58
C ALA A 405 3.10 -62.52 -8.27
N ASP A 406 3.69 -62.84 -7.13
CA ASP A 406 3.90 -64.22 -6.67
C ASP A 406 2.62 -64.92 -6.18
N GLN A 407 1.53 -64.21 -5.92
CA GLN A 407 0.25 -64.84 -5.56
C GLN A 407 -0.49 -65.39 -6.79
N SER A 408 -0.29 -64.78 -7.97
CA SER A 408 -1.05 -65.04 -9.20
C SER A 408 -0.48 -66.14 -10.09
N GLY A 409 0.74 -66.63 -9.86
CA GLY A 409 1.35 -67.66 -10.71
C GLY A 409 2.48 -68.44 -10.02
N PRO A 410 2.98 -69.53 -10.63
CA PRO A 410 4.11 -70.27 -10.08
C PRO A 410 5.34 -69.37 -9.98
N THR A 411 6.17 -69.62 -8.96
CA THR A 411 7.29 -68.76 -8.59
C THR A 411 8.49 -68.98 -9.52
N ASN A 412 9.11 -67.89 -9.98
CA ASN A 412 10.34 -67.94 -10.76
C ASN A 412 11.52 -67.49 -9.88
N HIS A 413 12.21 -68.48 -9.29
CA HIS A 413 13.26 -68.22 -8.30
C HIS A 413 14.48 -67.48 -8.89
N ALA A 414 14.77 -67.68 -10.18
CA ALA A 414 15.87 -67.00 -10.86
C ALA A 414 15.62 -65.50 -11.02
N LEU A 415 14.40 -65.11 -11.39
CA LEU A 415 14.01 -63.69 -11.45
C LEU A 415 13.97 -63.06 -10.06
N TRP A 416 13.50 -63.79 -9.04
CA TRP A 416 13.51 -63.31 -7.65
C TRP A 416 14.92 -63.00 -7.15
N LYS A 417 15.89 -63.88 -7.40
CA LYS A 417 17.28 -63.65 -6.98
C LYS A 417 17.86 -62.37 -7.57
N LYS A 418 17.66 -62.15 -8.88
CA LYS A 418 18.10 -60.92 -9.56
C LYS A 418 17.40 -59.67 -9.02
N PHE A 419 16.11 -59.79 -8.70
CA PHE A 419 15.32 -58.70 -8.12
C PHE A 419 15.77 -58.36 -6.69
N ASP A 420 16.03 -59.37 -5.85
CA ASP A 420 16.50 -59.18 -4.49
C ASP A 420 17.91 -58.57 -4.47
N GLU A 421 18.82 -59.02 -5.34
CA GLU A 421 20.14 -58.41 -5.54
C GLU A 421 20.03 -56.93 -5.92
N ALA A 422 19.16 -56.58 -6.88
CA ALA A 422 18.92 -55.18 -7.27
C ALA A 422 18.34 -54.34 -6.13
N CYS A 423 17.37 -54.89 -5.38
CA CYS A 423 16.78 -54.21 -4.22
C CYS A 423 17.80 -54.00 -3.09
N ASN A 424 18.66 -54.98 -2.81
CA ASN A 424 19.69 -54.89 -1.78
C ASN A 424 20.78 -53.87 -2.16
N ALA A 425 21.16 -53.80 -3.45
CA ALA A 425 22.08 -52.78 -3.94
C ALA A 425 21.51 -51.36 -3.80
N ALA A 426 20.23 -51.16 -4.09
CA ALA A 426 19.53 -49.88 -3.86
C ALA A 426 19.38 -49.55 -2.37
N TYR A 427 19.14 -50.54 -1.51
CA TYR A 427 18.99 -50.32 -0.06
C TYR A 427 20.26 -49.77 0.60
N LYS A 428 21.46 -50.13 0.13
CA LYS A 428 22.72 -49.56 0.63
C LYS A 428 22.77 -48.02 0.54
N HIS A 429 22.15 -47.44 -0.49
CA HIS A 429 22.05 -45.98 -0.62
C HIS A 429 21.10 -45.38 0.41
N VAL A 430 20.01 -46.09 0.74
CA VAL A 430 19.10 -45.74 1.82
C VAL A 430 19.80 -45.81 3.18
N GLU A 431 20.65 -46.81 3.42
CA GLU A 431 21.42 -46.92 4.66
C GLU A 431 22.36 -45.73 4.87
N VAL A 432 23.09 -45.33 3.83
CA VAL A 432 23.96 -44.15 3.86
C VAL A 432 23.14 -42.89 4.13
N TRP A 433 21.99 -42.74 3.48
CA TRP A 433 21.09 -41.61 3.74
C TRP A 433 20.53 -41.62 5.18
N LEU A 434 20.10 -42.77 5.70
CA LEU A 434 19.62 -42.91 7.07
C LEU A 434 20.71 -42.63 8.11
N ALA A 435 21.98 -42.95 7.81
CA ALA A 435 23.11 -42.57 8.63
C ALA A 435 23.27 -41.04 8.65
N LYS A 436 23.26 -40.39 7.49
CA LYS A 436 23.32 -38.92 7.38
C LYS A 436 22.18 -38.22 8.11
N VAL A 437 20.93 -38.69 7.95
CA VAL A 437 19.76 -38.13 8.66
C VAL A 437 19.90 -38.27 10.17
N ARG A 438 20.45 -39.40 10.67
CA ARG A 438 20.72 -39.58 12.10
C ARG A 438 21.81 -38.63 12.59
N GLU A 439 22.88 -38.45 11.83
CA GLU A 439 23.95 -37.50 12.15
C GLU A 439 23.46 -36.05 12.16
N GLU A 440 22.68 -35.63 11.16
CA GLU A 440 22.07 -34.31 11.09
C GLU A 440 21.10 -34.08 12.27
N GLY A 441 20.25 -35.07 12.57
CA GLY A 441 19.35 -35.02 13.71
C GLY A 441 20.09 -34.91 15.05
N ALA A 442 21.22 -35.61 15.19
CA ALA A 442 22.09 -35.50 16.37
C ALA A 442 22.78 -34.14 16.45
N LYS A 443 23.25 -33.58 15.33
CA LYS A 443 23.83 -32.22 15.25
C LYS A 443 22.81 -31.16 15.64
N HIS A 444 21.61 -31.18 15.06
CA HIS A 444 20.56 -30.21 15.40
C HIS A 444 20.10 -30.34 16.86
N ARG A 445 20.06 -31.56 17.40
CA ARG A 445 19.80 -31.79 18.83
C ARG A 445 20.89 -31.15 19.68
N ALA A 446 22.17 -31.40 19.37
CA ALA A 446 23.30 -30.81 20.09
C ALA A 446 23.33 -29.28 19.98
N GLU A 447 23.02 -28.70 18.81
CA GLU A 447 22.90 -27.25 18.61
C GLU A 447 21.81 -26.64 19.51
N ARG A 448 20.64 -27.28 19.60
CA ARG A 448 19.55 -26.83 20.47
C ARG A 448 19.89 -26.95 21.96
N GLU A 449 20.54 -28.04 22.36
CA GLU A 449 21.04 -28.23 23.74
C GLU A 449 22.09 -27.18 24.09
N ALA A 450 23.01 -26.89 23.15
CA ALA A 450 24.01 -25.83 23.30
C ALA A 450 23.37 -24.43 23.40
N LEU A 451 22.33 -24.14 22.61
CA LEU A 451 21.58 -22.87 22.70
C LEU A 451 20.91 -22.70 24.06
N ILE A 452 20.34 -23.76 24.63
CA ILE A 452 19.75 -23.72 25.98
C ILE A 452 20.84 -23.47 27.03
N ALA A 453 21.99 -24.13 26.92
CA ALA A 453 23.12 -23.94 27.83
C ALA A 453 23.70 -22.51 27.71
N GLU A 454 23.85 -21.99 26.49
CA GLU A 454 24.29 -20.63 26.20
C GLU A 454 23.31 -19.61 26.79
N LEU A 455 22.00 -19.82 26.64
CA LEU A 455 20.98 -18.96 27.24
C LEU A 455 21.10 -18.95 28.77
N LYS A 456 21.23 -20.11 29.41
CA LYS A 456 21.41 -20.20 30.88
C LYS A 456 22.69 -19.49 31.36
N ALA A 457 23.81 -19.68 30.66
CA ALA A 457 25.06 -18.99 30.98
C ALA A 457 24.94 -17.47 30.74
N TRP A 458 24.24 -17.07 29.68
CA TRP A 458 23.96 -15.67 29.36
C TRP A 458 23.12 -15.02 30.46
N VAL A 459 22.13 -15.72 31.02
CA VAL A 459 21.35 -15.22 32.17
C VAL A 459 22.25 -14.91 33.35
N GLU A 460 23.12 -15.83 33.77
CA GLU A 460 24.06 -15.60 34.88
C GLU A 460 24.96 -14.38 34.65
N ALA A 461 25.48 -14.22 33.43
CA ALA A 461 26.34 -13.09 33.08
C ALA A 461 25.58 -11.74 33.05
N HIS A 462 24.29 -11.75 32.73
CA HIS A 462 23.48 -10.52 32.56
C HIS A 462 22.61 -10.19 33.77
N LYS A 463 22.63 -10.99 34.85
CA LYS A 463 21.98 -10.67 36.13
C LYS A 463 22.23 -9.25 36.67
N PRO A 464 23.46 -8.69 36.64
CA PRO A 464 23.70 -7.34 37.14
C PRO A 464 23.38 -6.24 36.11
N SER A 465 23.08 -6.60 34.85
CA SER A 465 22.85 -5.62 33.78
C SER A 465 21.47 -4.98 33.90
N THR A 466 21.42 -3.67 33.71
CA THR A 466 20.19 -2.86 33.66
C THR A 466 19.89 -2.34 32.25
N ASP A 467 20.62 -2.78 31.23
CA ASP A 467 20.35 -2.45 29.82
C ASP A 467 19.23 -3.33 29.27
N TRP A 468 17.99 -2.96 29.60
CA TRP A 468 16.79 -3.71 29.23
C TRP A 468 16.56 -3.80 27.72
N LYS A 469 17.00 -2.80 26.95
CA LYS A 469 16.88 -2.80 25.47
C LYS A 469 17.79 -3.84 24.85
N ARG A 470 19.04 -3.92 25.32
CA ARG A 470 19.98 -4.95 24.89
C ARG A 470 19.49 -6.34 25.31
N ILE A 471 19.07 -6.51 26.57
CA ILE A 471 18.49 -7.77 27.07
C ILE A 471 17.33 -8.23 26.18
N GLN A 472 16.38 -7.35 25.87
CA GLN A 472 15.25 -7.68 25.01
C GLN A 472 15.68 -8.09 23.59
N ARG A 473 16.62 -7.36 22.99
CA ARG A 473 17.14 -7.69 21.66
C ARG A 473 17.84 -9.04 21.64
N ASP A 474 18.70 -9.29 22.63
CA ASP A 474 19.48 -10.52 22.71
C ASP A 474 18.55 -11.73 22.96
N LEU A 475 17.51 -11.58 23.81
CA LEU A 475 16.45 -12.59 23.97
C LEU A 475 15.71 -12.90 22.66
N PHE A 476 15.41 -11.89 21.84
CA PHE A 476 14.82 -12.12 20.51
C PHE A 476 15.77 -12.87 19.58
N GLN A 477 17.06 -12.55 19.59
CA GLN A 477 18.07 -13.24 18.79
C GLN A 477 18.22 -14.72 19.20
N PHE A 478 18.15 -15.01 20.50
CA PHE A 478 18.07 -16.38 21.01
C PHE A 478 16.84 -17.11 20.44
N GLY A 479 15.67 -16.46 20.43
CA GLY A 479 14.46 -16.99 19.80
C GLY A 479 14.57 -17.22 18.28
N ASP A 480 15.24 -16.31 17.56
CA ASP A 480 15.53 -16.48 16.13
C ASP A 480 16.48 -17.66 15.87
N ARG A 481 17.56 -17.79 16.66
CA ARG A 481 18.52 -18.91 16.57
C ARG A 481 17.85 -20.25 16.90
N TRP A 482 16.97 -20.28 17.90
CA TRP A 482 16.16 -21.47 18.21
C TRP A 482 15.29 -21.89 17.03
N ARG A 483 14.59 -20.95 16.38
CA ARG A 483 13.78 -21.22 15.18
C ARG A 483 14.62 -21.61 13.97
N ALA A 484 15.81 -21.06 13.83
CA ALA A 484 16.74 -21.38 12.75
C ALA A 484 17.44 -22.74 12.94
N SER A 485 17.42 -23.32 14.14
CA SER A 485 18.00 -24.63 14.40
C SER A 485 17.24 -25.73 13.66
N GLY A 486 17.98 -26.69 13.09
CA GLY A 486 17.41 -27.70 12.21
C GLY A 486 16.40 -28.64 12.89
N HIS A 487 15.81 -29.53 12.09
CA HIS A 487 14.78 -30.46 12.54
C HIS A 487 15.36 -31.54 13.46
N VAL A 488 14.64 -31.84 14.56
CA VAL A 488 14.92 -32.93 15.50
C VAL A 488 13.65 -33.80 15.63
N GLY A 489 13.78 -35.09 15.92
CA GLY A 489 12.63 -35.98 16.09
C GLY A 489 11.64 -35.49 17.14
N GLU A 490 10.34 -35.72 16.93
CA GLU A 490 9.22 -35.12 17.69
C GLU A 490 9.38 -35.25 19.22
N LYS A 491 9.73 -36.44 19.70
CA LYS A 491 9.94 -36.69 21.14
C LYS A 491 11.07 -35.82 21.72
N ALA A 492 12.21 -35.78 21.04
CA ALA A 492 13.36 -34.98 21.47
C ALA A 492 13.07 -33.48 21.32
N TYR A 493 12.32 -33.07 20.30
CA TYR A 493 11.86 -31.68 20.18
C TYR A 493 10.97 -31.28 21.35
N ALA A 494 10.01 -32.13 21.78
CA ALA A 494 9.14 -31.84 22.92
C ALA A 494 9.93 -31.64 24.23
N GLU A 495 10.89 -32.53 24.51
CA GLU A 495 11.78 -32.42 25.67
C GLU A 495 12.61 -31.12 25.63
N LEU A 496 13.23 -30.82 24.48
CA LEU A 496 14.05 -29.64 24.29
C LEU A 496 13.23 -28.34 24.31
N GLN A 497 12.00 -28.37 23.79
CA GLN A 497 11.09 -27.23 23.77
C GLN A 497 10.64 -26.84 25.17
N GLU A 498 10.38 -27.82 26.04
CA GLU A 498 10.04 -27.53 27.44
C GLU A 498 11.25 -26.96 28.19
N ALA A 499 12.44 -27.54 28.00
CA ALA A 499 13.67 -27.01 28.55
C ALA A 499 13.99 -25.58 28.05
N TRP A 500 13.75 -25.31 26.77
CA TRP A 500 13.89 -23.98 26.17
C TRP A 500 12.92 -22.97 26.76
N LYS A 501 11.63 -23.31 26.89
CA LYS A 501 10.62 -22.42 27.48
C LYS A 501 10.96 -22.07 28.93
N SER A 502 11.38 -23.07 29.71
CA SER A 502 11.79 -22.86 31.10
C SER A 502 12.99 -21.91 31.18
N ALA A 503 14.04 -22.14 30.38
CA ALA A 503 15.21 -21.27 30.34
C ALA A 503 14.89 -19.85 29.85
N LEU A 504 14.03 -19.70 28.83
CA LEU A 504 13.61 -18.41 28.30
C LEU A 504 12.75 -17.63 29.30
N HIS A 505 11.88 -18.32 30.04
CA HIS A 505 11.08 -17.70 31.10
C HIS A 505 11.96 -17.16 32.23
N GLU A 506 12.94 -17.94 32.68
CA GLU A 506 13.92 -17.50 33.68
C GLU A 506 14.75 -16.31 33.17
N ALA A 507 15.15 -16.35 31.89
CA ALA A 507 15.90 -15.28 31.26
C ALA A 507 15.10 -13.97 31.10
N SER A 508 13.79 -14.05 30.84
CA SER A 508 12.94 -12.87 30.66
C SER A 508 12.34 -12.34 31.96
N ALA A 509 12.39 -13.10 33.06
CA ALA A 509 11.79 -12.71 34.34
C ALA A 509 12.28 -11.35 34.89
N PRO A 510 13.60 -11.01 34.87
CA PRO A 510 14.07 -9.70 35.33
C PRO A 510 13.54 -8.55 34.47
N LEU A 511 13.49 -8.72 33.14
CA LEU A 511 12.93 -7.73 32.22
C LEU A 511 11.44 -7.51 32.49
N HIS A 512 10.66 -8.59 32.67
CA HIS A 512 9.24 -8.48 33.01
C HIS A 512 9.00 -7.81 34.37
N ALA A 513 9.84 -8.08 35.36
CA ALA A 513 9.78 -7.40 36.64
C ALA A 513 10.07 -5.89 36.50
N ALA A 514 11.09 -5.51 35.72
CA ALA A 514 11.40 -4.11 35.44
C ALA A 514 10.29 -3.40 34.66
N GLN A 515 9.67 -4.07 33.67
CA GLN A 515 8.50 -3.58 32.95
C GLN A 515 7.32 -3.32 33.90
N LYS A 516 7.02 -4.26 34.79
CA LYS A 516 5.95 -4.10 35.80
C LYS A 516 6.20 -2.90 36.72
N GLN A 517 7.44 -2.71 37.19
CA GLN A 517 7.81 -1.55 38.00
C GLN A 517 7.71 -0.24 37.22
N SER A 518 8.11 -0.24 35.94
CA SER A 518 8.00 0.94 35.08
C SER A 518 6.56 1.35 34.82
N ILE A 519 5.66 0.38 34.60
CA ILE A 519 4.22 0.64 34.47
C ILE A 519 3.70 1.34 35.73
N ALA A 520 4.00 0.81 36.91
CA ALA A 520 3.58 1.42 38.17
C ALA A 520 4.10 2.86 38.35
N ARG A 521 5.36 3.13 37.95
CA ARG A 521 5.93 4.49 37.96
C ARG A 521 5.22 5.42 36.97
N ARG A 522 4.91 4.96 35.75
CA ARG A 522 4.17 5.75 34.76
C ARG A 522 2.74 6.02 35.22
N GLU A 523 2.06 5.05 35.81
CA GLU A 523 0.73 5.25 36.40
C GLU A 523 0.75 6.28 37.55
N ALA A 524 1.79 6.26 38.39
CA ALA A 524 1.98 7.31 39.40
C ALA A 524 2.21 8.70 38.78
N MET A 525 2.95 8.81 37.67
CA MET A 525 3.10 10.08 36.94
C MET A 525 1.80 10.54 36.30
N VAL A 526 0.94 9.64 35.83
CA VAL A 526 -0.41 9.98 35.35
C VAL A 526 -1.23 10.58 36.49
N ALA A 527 -1.20 9.99 37.68
CA ALA A 527 -1.89 10.54 38.85
C ALA A 527 -1.39 11.96 39.19
N GLN A 528 -0.07 12.18 39.20
CA GLN A 528 0.52 13.51 39.42
C GLN A 528 0.12 14.52 38.32
N ALA A 529 0.01 14.08 37.06
CA ALA A 529 -0.45 14.93 35.97
C ALA A 529 -1.91 15.37 36.16
N VAL A 530 -2.77 14.49 36.67
CA VAL A 530 -4.16 14.82 37.03
C VAL A 530 -4.22 15.84 38.16
N GLU A 531 -3.40 15.68 39.21
CA GLU A 531 -3.31 16.64 40.32
C GLU A 531 -2.83 18.03 39.85
N LEU A 532 -1.78 18.08 39.03
CA LEU A 532 -1.28 19.33 38.46
C LEU A 532 -2.28 20.02 37.52
N ALA A 533 -3.09 19.23 36.79
CA ALA A 533 -4.13 19.75 35.92
C ALA A 533 -5.37 20.27 36.68
N ALA A 534 -5.61 19.76 37.90
CA ALA A 534 -6.69 20.22 38.78
C ALA A 534 -6.33 21.50 39.54
N ALA A 535 -5.03 21.84 39.64
CA ALA A 535 -4.58 23.04 40.34
C ALA A 535 -5.13 24.33 39.69
N PRO A 536 -5.50 25.36 40.48
CA PRO A 536 -6.08 26.61 39.96
C PRO A 536 -5.08 27.41 39.10
N ASN A 537 -3.78 27.28 39.41
CA ASN A 537 -2.70 27.87 38.63
C ASN A 537 -1.81 26.75 38.08
N LEU A 538 -1.76 26.64 36.74
CA LEU A 538 -0.92 25.65 36.08
C LEU A 538 0.57 26.01 36.23
N ASN A 539 1.28 25.27 37.09
CA ASN A 539 2.73 25.39 37.27
C ASN A 539 3.48 24.73 36.10
N ILE A 540 4.01 25.55 35.20
CA ILE A 540 4.66 25.11 33.97
C ILE A 540 5.96 24.33 34.26
N ASP A 541 6.69 24.69 35.31
CA ASP A 541 7.96 24.05 35.63
C ASP A 541 7.76 22.65 36.23
N ALA A 542 6.72 22.48 37.05
CA ALA A 542 6.32 21.15 37.54
C ALA A 542 5.89 20.22 36.39
N VAL A 543 5.15 20.74 35.41
CA VAL A 543 4.77 19.98 34.22
C VAL A 543 5.99 19.60 33.36
N ARG A 544 6.95 20.50 33.19
CA ARG A 544 8.20 20.22 32.46
C ARG A 544 9.04 19.15 33.15
N GLU A 545 9.14 19.21 34.47
CA GLU A 545 9.85 18.21 35.26
C GLU A 545 9.19 16.84 35.13
N LEU A 546 7.86 16.78 35.25
CA LEU A 546 7.10 15.55 35.10
C LEU A 546 7.22 14.96 33.67
N GLN A 547 7.22 15.80 32.64
CA GLN A 547 7.50 15.37 31.26
C GLN A 547 8.92 14.81 31.09
N ARG A 548 9.93 15.39 31.74
CA ARG A 548 11.31 14.89 31.73
C ARG A 548 11.42 13.53 32.42
N GLN A 549 10.75 13.35 33.56
CA GLN A 549 10.69 12.08 34.29
C GLN A 549 10.01 11.00 33.44
N TRP A 550 8.90 11.33 32.78
CA TRP A 550 8.24 10.44 31.84
C TRP A 550 9.17 10.01 30.70
N GLN A 551 9.87 10.96 30.07
CA GLN A 551 10.82 10.67 28.98
C GLN A 551 11.97 9.76 29.44
N THR A 552 12.51 9.99 30.63
CA THR A 552 13.59 9.17 31.20
C THR A 552 13.12 7.74 31.43
N GLU A 553 11.93 7.57 31.99
CA GLU A 553 11.31 6.27 32.25
C GLU A 553 10.87 5.55 30.96
N ALA A 554 10.46 6.31 29.93
CA ALA A 554 10.15 5.79 28.60
C ALA A 554 11.40 5.25 27.88
N GLN A 555 12.54 5.93 28.06
CA GLN A 555 13.79 5.54 27.41
C GLN A 555 14.51 4.38 28.09
N SER A 556 14.34 4.21 29.41
CA SER A 556 15.06 3.19 30.19
C SER A 556 14.50 1.79 30.02
N VAL A 557 13.17 1.63 30.10
CA VAL A 557 12.51 0.31 30.04
C VAL A 557 11.70 0.18 28.76
N PRO A 558 12.09 -0.71 27.84
CA PRO A 558 11.35 -0.94 26.60
C PRO A 558 10.03 -1.64 26.90
N MET A 559 8.98 -1.18 26.23
CA MET A 559 7.60 -1.62 26.42
C MET A 559 6.91 -1.86 25.07
N ASP A 560 5.78 -2.57 25.11
CA ASP A 560 4.92 -2.69 23.94
C ASP A 560 4.33 -1.31 23.58
N ARG A 561 4.45 -0.94 22.30
CA ARG A 561 4.06 0.37 21.77
C ARG A 561 2.60 0.71 22.05
N ARG A 562 1.69 -0.28 22.01
CA ARG A 562 0.25 -0.05 22.26
C ARG A 562 -0.01 0.32 23.72
N HIS A 563 0.63 -0.39 24.64
CA HIS A 563 0.53 -0.12 26.08
C HIS A 563 1.16 1.22 26.44
N GLU A 564 2.33 1.52 25.87
CA GLU A 564 2.99 2.81 26.03
C GLU A 564 2.12 3.98 25.54
N GLN A 565 1.51 3.84 24.36
CA GLN A 565 0.61 4.86 23.82
C GLN A 565 -0.60 5.09 24.71
N LYS A 566 -1.22 4.03 25.23
CA LYS A 566 -2.35 4.15 26.17
C LYS A 566 -1.98 4.91 27.44
N LEU A 567 -0.80 4.62 28.01
CA LEU A 567 -0.29 5.31 29.20
C LEU A 567 0.08 6.77 28.88
N TRP A 568 0.67 7.04 27.71
CA TRP A 568 1.00 8.39 27.26
C TRP A 568 -0.24 9.26 27.03
N ASP A 569 -1.28 8.70 26.39
CA ASP A 569 -2.54 9.42 26.18
C ASP A 569 -3.21 9.73 27.53
N ALA A 570 -3.18 8.79 28.48
CA ALA A 570 -3.67 9.01 29.84
C ALA A 570 -2.88 10.08 30.60
N PHE A 571 -1.56 10.15 30.40
CA PHE A 571 -0.70 11.18 30.97
C PHE A 571 -0.95 12.57 30.37
N ARG A 572 -1.09 12.63 29.05
CA ARG A 572 -1.16 13.90 28.31
C ARG A 572 -2.53 14.56 28.40
N LYS A 573 -3.62 13.78 28.35
CA LYS A 573 -5.00 14.29 28.37
C LYS A 573 -5.28 15.34 29.46
N PRO A 574 -5.01 15.09 30.76
CA PRO A 574 -5.29 16.08 31.81
C PRO A 574 -4.49 17.37 31.63
N LEU A 575 -3.24 17.28 31.18
CA LEU A 575 -2.38 18.44 30.94
C LEU A 575 -2.88 19.27 29.75
N ASP A 576 -3.21 18.63 28.64
CA ASP A 576 -3.75 19.30 27.43
C ASP A 576 -5.07 20.03 27.75
N GLU A 577 -5.95 19.41 28.53
CA GLU A 577 -7.19 20.03 29.00
C GLU A 577 -6.91 21.27 29.87
N ALA A 578 -5.93 21.20 30.78
CA ALA A 578 -5.58 22.34 31.63
C ALA A 578 -4.94 23.51 30.83
N PHE A 579 -4.10 23.21 29.84
CA PHE A 579 -3.58 24.23 28.92
C PHE A 579 -4.69 24.83 28.05
N ALA A 580 -5.65 24.03 27.57
CA ALA A 580 -6.80 24.53 26.81
C ALA A 580 -7.66 25.51 27.63
N ARG A 581 -7.94 25.19 28.91
CA ARG A 581 -8.65 26.12 29.82
C ARG A 581 -7.90 27.45 29.97
N LYS A 582 -6.56 27.42 30.12
CA LYS A 582 -5.73 28.63 30.22
C LYS A 582 -5.73 29.45 28.92
N THR A 583 -5.72 28.79 27.76
CA THR A 583 -5.81 29.48 26.45
C THR A 583 -7.19 30.11 26.27
N GLN A 584 -8.27 29.39 26.56
CA GLN A 584 -9.64 29.93 26.51
C GLN A 584 -9.82 31.14 27.44
N GLN A 585 -9.24 31.11 28.64
CA GLN A 585 -9.24 32.27 29.54
C GLN A 585 -8.52 33.48 28.93
N ARG A 586 -7.36 33.27 28.29
CA ARG A 586 -6.64 34.35 27.60
C ARG A 586 -7.42 34.90 26.41
N GLU A 587 -8.05 34.05 25.62
CA GLU A 587 -8.90 34.45 24.49
C GLU A 587 -10.12 35.25 24.96
N ARG A 588 -10.77 34.85 26.06
CA ARG A 588 -11.87 35.61 26.67
C ARG A 588 -11.43 37.01 27.10
N VAL A 589 -10.28 37.12 27.78
CA VAL A 589 -9.71 38.42 28.17
C VAL A 589 -9.39 39.26 26.93
N GLN A 590 -8.81 38.66 25.89
CA GLN A 590 -8.50 39.35 24.64
C GLN A 590 -9.75 39.81 23.88
N HIS A 591 -10.81 39.00 23.83
CA HIS A 591 -12.08 39.34 23.19
C HIS A 591 -12.78 40.51 23.91
N GLN A 592 -12.75 40.51 25.26
CA GLN A 592 -13.25 41.64 26.06
C GLN A 592 -12.48 42.93 25.76
N LEU A 593 -11.16 42.87 25.58
CA LEU A 593 -10.36 44.02 25.17
C LEU A 593 -10.71 44.52 23.76
N SER A 594 -10.94 43.62 22.80
CA SER A 594 -11.33 44.00 21.43
C SER A 594 -12.70 44.66 21.33
N ALA A 595 -13.68 44.23 22.15
CA ALA A 595 -15.01 44.84 22.17
C ALA A 595 -14.97 46.28 22.70
N ARG A 596 -14.12 46.54 23.70
CA ARG A 596 -13.87 47.89 24.20
C ARG A 596 -13.25 48.80 23.14
N ASP A 597 -12.26 48.29 22.40
CA ASP A 597 -11.61 49.06 21.34
C ASP A 597 -12.59 49.46 20.23
N GLN A 598 -13.55 48.58 19.90
CA GLN A 598 -14.62 48.88 18.94
C GLN A 598 -15.56 49.98 19.45
N ALA A 599 -16.01 49.91 20.71
CA ALA A 599 -16.88 50.92 21.30
C ALA A 599 -16.25 52.33 21.28
N VAL A 600 -14.94 52.43 21.56
CA VAL A 600 -14.21 53.71 21.51
C VAL A 600 -14.03 54.20 20.08
N LEU A 601 -13.75 53.31 19.12
CA LEU A 601 -13.68 53.68 17.71
C LEU A 601 -15.00 54.24 17.19
N ASP A 602 -16.12 53.60 17.51
CA ASP A 602 -17.43 54.05 17.02
C ASP A 602 -17.85 55.37 17.67
N ALA A 603 -17.56 55.57 18.96
CA ALA A 603 -17.77 56.85 19.63
C ALA A 603 -16.85 57.96 19.06
N SER A 604 -15.61 57.64 18.67
CA SER A 604 -14.70 58.61 18.04
C SER A 604 -15.18 59.06 16.66
N LYS A 605 -15.75 58.15 15.85
CA LYS A 605 -16.38 58.50 14.55
C LYS A 605 -17.62 59.37 14.74
N ALA A 606 -18.44 59.09 15.75
CA ALA A 606 -19.62 59.90 16.07
C ALA A 606 -19.22 61.34 16.42
N LEU A 607 -18.11 61.51 17.15
CA LEU A 607 -17.53 62.82 17.47
C LEU A 607 -17.01 63.55 16.23
N GLU A 608 -16.33 62.86 15.31
CA GLU A 608 -15.91 63.44 14.04
C GLU A 608 -17.10 63.88 13.18
N ALA A 609 -18.18 63.08 13.11
CA ALA A 609 -19.40 63.46 12.41
C ALA A 609 -20.06 64.72 13.03
N ALA A 610 -20.07 64.83 14.36
CA ALA A 610 -20.55 66.03 15.05
C ALA A 610 -19.70 67.27 14.72
N ASN A 611 -18.38 67.13 14.60
CA ASN A 611 -17.48 68.23 14.20
C ASN A 611 -17.82 68.80 12.81
N HIS A 612 -18.26 67.97 11.87
CA HIS A 612 -18.66 68.42 10.53
C HIS A 612 -19.96 69.22 10.53
N SER A 613 -20.82 69.04 11.55
CA SER A 613 -22.12 69.73 11.62
C SER A 613 -22.01 71.22 11.96
N GLY A 614 -20.87 71.67 12.51
CA GLY A 614 -20.65 73.07 12.91
C GLY A 614 -21.52 73.53 14.10
N ASP A 615 -22.25 72.60 14.74
CA ASP A 615 -23.13 72.88 15.88
C ASP A 615 -22.41 72.58 17.21
N ALA A 616 -22.20 73.60 18.02
CA ALA A 616 -21.49 73.49 19.29
C ALA A 616 -22.19 72.53 20.28
N ALA A 617 -23.52 72.48 20.28
CA ALA A 617 -24.29 71.60 21.18
C ALA A 617 -24.13 70.12 20.78
N ARG A 618 -24.10 69.83 19.48
CA ARG A 618 -23.87 68.46 18.97
C ARG A 618 -22.46 67.96 19.23
N ILE A 619 -21.46 68.84 19.11
CA ILE A 619 -20.05 68.50 19.42
C ILE A 619 -19.90 68.18 20.92
N GLN A 620 -20.55 68.95 21.80
CA GLN A 620 -20.54 68.71 23.24
C GLN A 620 -21.23 67.38 23.60
N ALA A 621 -22.41 67.10 23.04
CA ALA A 621 -23.10 65.83 23.27
C ALA A 621 -22.29 64.61 22.79
N ALA A 622 -21.59 64.72 21.66
CA ALA A 622 -20.73 63.65 21.16
C ALA A 622 -19.44 63.47 21.99
N LEU A 623 -18.91 64.54 22.60
CA LEU A 623 -17.81 64.45 23.57
C LEU A 623 -18.25 63.69 24.83
N ASP A 624 -19.47 63.92 25.31
CA ASP A 624 -20.03 63.19 26.45
C ASP A 624 -20.25 61.71 26.13
N GLY A 625 -20.72 61.39 24.92
CA GLY A 625 -20.85 60.01 24.43
C GLY A 625 -19.51 59.27 24.35
N LEU A 626 -18.44 59.94 23.90
CA LEU A 626 -17.08 59.41 23.93
C LEU A 626 -16.59 59.19 25.37
N GLN A 627 -16.87 60.12 26.28
CA GLN A 627 -16.53 59.98 27.70
C GLN A 627 -17.25 58.80 28.35
N GLN A 628 -18.53 58.56 28.01
CA GLN A 628 -19.28 57.40 28.49
C GLN A 628 -18.70 56.08 27.95
N ALA A 629 -18.31 56.00 26.67
CA ALA A 629 -17.64 54.82 26.12
C ALA A 629 -16.28 54.52 26.80
N LEU A 630 -15.59 55.55 27.28
CA LEU A 630 -14.36 55.42 28.06
C LEU A 630 -14.62 55.06 29.53
N GLN A 631 -15.72 55.55 30.11
CA GLN A 631 -16.14 55.34 31.49
C GLN A 631 -16.94 54.04 31.71
N ALA A 632 -17.44 53.38 30.66
CA ALA A 632 -18.06 52.05 30.73
C ALA A 632 -17.11 50.98 31.33
N GLN A 633 -15.89 51.37 31.66
CA GLN A 633 -14.90 50.65 32.45
C GLN A 633 -15.03 50.75 33.98
N GLN A 634 -15.70 51.76 34.55
CA GLN A 634 -15.53 52.14 35.95
C GLN A 634 -16.72 51.85 36.86
N ALA A 635 -17.80 51.24 36.36
CA ALA A 635 -18.78 50.65 37.27
C ALA A 635 -18.13 49.44 37.96
N PRO A 636 -17.91 49.46 39.29
CA PRO A 636 -17.53 48.24 39.98
C PRO A 636 -18.71 47.29 39.85
N VAL A 637 -18.46 46.08 39.32
CA VAL A 637 -19.44 44.99 39.42
C VAL A 637 -19.44 44.54 40.88
N SER A 638 -20.13 45.30 41.71
CA SER A 638 -20.44 44.96 43.10
C SER A 638 -21.91 44.56 43.17
N ALA A 639 -22.11 43.25 43.35
CA ALA A 639 -23.28 42.57 43.89
C ALA A 639 -24.66 42.76 43.21
N GLU A 640 -25.37 41.64 43.03
CA GLU A 640 -26.82 41.59 42.82
C GLU A 640 -27.57 42.49 43.81
N PRO A 641 -28.78 42.95 43.43
CA PRO A 641 -29.93 42.35 44.11
C PRO A 641 -31.14 42.07 43.20
N ALA A 642 -31.98 41.19 43.74
CA ALA A 642 -33.22 40.68 43.20
C ALA A 642 -34.42 41.64 43.33
N ALA A 643 -35.45 41.31 42.54
CA ALA A 643 -36.89 41.40 42.79
C ALA A 643 -37.73 42.53 42.14
N ALA A 644 -38.72 42.02 41.39
CA ALA A 644 -40.14 42.41 41.35
C ALA A 644 -40.63 43.52 40.40
N ALA A 645 -41.59 43.10 39.55
CA ALA A 645 -42.56 43.82 38.71
C ALA A 645 -43.56 44.67 39.56
N PRO A 646 -44.56 45.45 39.04
CA PRO A 646 -45.42 45.10 37.89
C PRO A 646 -46.10 46.24 37.05
N ALA A 647 -46.92 45.77 36.08
CA ALA A 647 -48.20 46.30 35.56
C ALA A 647 -48.17 47.42 34.49
N SER A 648 -48.61 47.17 33.24
CA SER A 648 -50.02 47.17 32.74
C SER A 648 -50.27 48.49 31.96
N ALA A 649 -50.96 48.61 30.82
CA ALA A 649 -51.68 47.77 29.87
C ALA A 649 -51.97 48.64 28.62
N ALA A 650 -52.22 48.02 27.46
CA ALA A 650 -53.38 48.26 26.57
C ALA A 650 -53.14 47.77 25.13
N VAL A 651 -54.02 46.84 24.74
CA VAL A 651 -54.40 46.34 23.40
C VAL A 651 -55.16 47.44 22.61
N PRO A 652 -55.52 47.35 21.29
CA PRO A 652 -55.67 46.12 20.48
C PRO A 652 -55.25 46.11 18.98
N ALA A 653 -55.06 44.87 18.50
CA ALA A 653 -55.52 44.20 17.27
C ALA A 653 -55.48 44.86 15.87
N THR A 654 -54.94 44.13 14.88
CA THR A 654 -55.75 43.32 13.93
C THR A 654 -54.91 42.20 13.28
N ASP A 655 -55.62 41.13 12.91
CA ASP A 655 -55.22 39.75 12.62
C ASP A 655 -54.52 39.47 11.28
N LYS A 656 -53.72 38.40 11.19
CA LYS A 656 -54.14 37.05 10.71
C LYS A 656 -52.98 36.05 10.51
N ASP A 657 -53.10 34.94 11.24
CA ASP A 657 -52.97 33.51 10.86
C ASP A 657 -51.80 32.99 9.98
N ALA A 658 -51.21 31.81 10.20
CA ALA A 658 -51.36 30.79 11.24
C ALA A 658 -50.27 29.69 11.10
N ALA A 659 -50.13 28.92 12.18
CA ALA A 659 -49.71 27.51 12.33
C ALA A 659 -48.21 27.20 12.61
N ALA A 660 -47.88 26.94 13.89
CA ALA A 660 -47.89 25.57 14.47
C ALA A 660 -47.23 25.54 15.89
N GLU A 661 -47.99 25.17 16.92
CA GLU A 661 -47.53 24.76 18.28
C GLU A 661 -47.97 23.29 18.48
N ALA A 662 -47.11 22.37 18.95
CA ALA A 662 -46.46 22.23 20.26
C ALA A 662 -47.38 21.64 21.35
N ALA A 663 -46.85 20.60 22.00
CA ALA A 663 -47.44 19.83 23.10
C ALA A 663 -47.66 20.68 24.37
N PRO A 664 -48.36 20.13 25.39
CA PRO A 664 -47.63 19.91 26.65
C PRO A 664 -48.10 18.70 27.49
N ALA A 665 -47.40 18.50 28.61
CA ALA A 665 -47.60 17.47 29.62
C ALA A 665 -48.19 18.04 30.93
N GLU A 666 -48.32 17.16 31.95
CA GLU A 666 -48.82 17.35 33.34
C GLU A 666 -50.35 17.21 33.48
N GLU A 667 -50.96 16.63 34.52
CA GLU A 667 -50.56 15.93 35.76
C GLU A 667 -51.83 15.24 36.36
N ALA A 668 -51.62 14.42 37.39
CA ALA A 668 -52.54 14.13 38.52
C ALA A 668 -53.55 12.94 38.48
N ALA A 669 -53.55 12.27 39.65
CA ALA A 669 -54.69 11.77 40.44
C ALA A 669 -54.94 10.24 40.57
N ALA A 670 -54.97 9.85 41.84
CA ALA A 670 -55.59 8.69 42.51
C ALA A 670 -57.07 8.53 42.14
N GLU A 671 -57.84 7.46 42.43
CA GLU A 671 -57.76 6.13 43.05
C GLU A 671 -59.14 5.51 42.71
N ASP A 672 -59.23 4.22 42.37
CA ASP A 672 -60.36 3.30 42.67
C ASP A 672 -60.01 1.93 42.05
N GLY A 673 -60.17 0.75 42.64
CA GLY A 673 -60.93 0.34 43.81
C GLY A 673 -61.73 -0.93 43.47
N GLY A 674 -61.17 -2.12 43.79
CA GLY A 674 -61.87 -3.42 43.78
C GLY A 674 -61.31 -4.43 42.77
N GLY A 675 -60.98 -5.67 43.12
CA GLY A 675 -61.11 -6.38 44.38
C GLY A 675 -61.14 -7.89 44.13
N ALA A 676 -60.38 -8.62 44.95
CA ALA A 676 -60.48 -10.05 45.31
C ALA A 676 -59.96 -11.15 44.35
N GLY A 677 -59.01 -11.94 44.89
CA GLY A 677 -59.20 -13.39 44.97
C GLY A 677 -58.08 -14.33 44.48
N GLY A 678 -57.09 -14.59 45.34
CA GLY A 678 -56.76 -15.96 45.78
C GLY A 678 -55.86 -16.90 44.95
N ALA A 679 -54.80 -17.36 45.64
CA ALA A 679 -54.21 -18.71 45.65
C ALA A 679 -52.97 -19.03 44.79
N GLU A 680 -52.04 -19.73 45.48
CA GLU A 680 -50.71 -20.20 45.13
C GLU A 680 -50.65 -21.15 43.91
N VAL A 681 -49.46 -21.29 43.30
CA VAL A 681 -48.68 -22.55 43.19
C VAL A 681 -47.59 -22.46 42.10
N ALA A 682 -46.42 -23.03 42.43
CA ALA A 682 -45.36 -23.60 41.57
C ALA A 682 -44.29 -22.70 40.91
N ALA A 683 -43.05 -22.92 41.35
CA ALA A 683 -41.83 -22.73 40.54
C ALA A 683 -41.76 -23.77 39.40
N PRO A 684 -41.10 -23.46 38.27
CA PRO A 684 -39.79 -24.09 38.04
C PRO A 684 -38.71 -23.20 37.35
N ALA A 685 -37.53 -23.82 37.30
CA ALA A 685 -36.17 -23.45 36.93
C ALA A 685 -35.91 -22.86 35.49
N PRO A 686 -34.65 -22.41 35.21
CA PRO A 686 -34.30 -21.38 34.20
C PRO A 686 -33.77 -21.92 32.86
N ALA A 687 -33.65 -21.05 31.85
CA ALA A 687 -33.00 -21.31 30.57
C ALA A 687 -31.76 -20.39 30.33
N PRO A 688 -30.76 -20.85 29.56
CA PRO A 688 -29.35 -20.44 29.71
C PRO A 688 -28.86 -19.31 28.79
N VAL A 689 -27.79 -18.65 29.26
CA VAL A 689 -27.04 -17.56 28.62
C VAL A 689 -26.02 -18.10 27.59
N PRO A 690 -25.86 -17.52 26.40
CA PRO A 690 -24.79 -17.91 25.46
C PRO A 690 -23.42 -17.29 25.83
N PRO A 691 -22.31 -18.05 25.73
CA PRO A 691 -20.98 -17.59 26.17
C PRO A 691 -20.20 -16.77 25.11
N LYS A 692 -19.34 -15.88 25.64
CA LYS A 692 -18.39 -14.99 24.95
C LYS A 692 -17.28 -15.79 24.24
N PRO A 693 -16.72 -15.31 23.11
CA PRO A 693 -15.65 -16.00 22.41
C PRO A 693 -14.32 -15.92 23.17
N VAL A 694 -13.73 -17.10 23.39
CA VAL A 694 -12.41 -17.34 23.97
C VAL A 694 -11.32 -17.06 22.92
N ILE A 695 -10.34 -16.22 23.26
CA ILE A 695 -9.12 -16.03 22.48
C ILE A 695 -8.26 -17.29 22.65
N ALA A 696 -8.22 -18.12 21.62
CA ALA A 696 -7.28 -19.25 21.55
C ALA A 696 -5.88 -18.73 21.20
N GLN A 697 -4.99 -18.78 22.18
CA GLN A 697 -3.54 -18.68 22.01
C GLN A 697 -3.04 -19.94 21.28
N ARG A 698 -2.97 -19.90 19.94
CA ARG A 698 -2.42 -20.99 19.12
C ARG A 698 -0.91 -20.85 19.02
N SER A 699 -0.22 -21.66 19.83
CA SER A 699 1.22 -21.89 19.76
C SER A 699 1.47 -23.06 18.79
N GLY A 700 2.36 -22.87 17.82
CA GLY A 700 3.05 -23.95 17.09
C GLY A 700 2.26 -24.63 15.96
N ASP A 701 2.59 -24.28 14.72
CA ASP A 701 2.61 -25.25 13.62
C ASP A 701 3.67 -24.81 12.60
N ASP A 702 4.83 -25.47 12.66
CA ASP A 702 5.97 -25.32 11.74
C ASP A 702 5.70 -26.23 10.53
N ARG A 703 5.19 -25.65 9.44
CA ARG A 703 5.08 -26.33 8.14
C ARG A 703 6.26 -25.90 7.27
N PRO A 704 7.13 -26.83 6.81
CA PRO A 704 8.33 -26.47 6.06
C PRO A 704 8.00 -25.96 4.65
N GLY A 705 8.88 -25.08 4.16
CA GLY A 705 8.72 -24.21 3.01
C GLY A 705 8.05 -24.79 1.77
N MET A 706 6.99 -24.10 1.34
CA MET A 706 6.54 -24.02 -0.06
C MET A 706 6.00 -22.60 -0.26
N ARG A 707 6.80 -21.71 -0.86
CA ARG A 707 6.29 -20.46 -1.40
C ARG A 707 5.38 -20.81 -2.58
N ARG A 708 4.07 -20.68 -2.38
CA ARG A 708 3.11 -20.63 -3.49
C ARG A 708 3.02 -19.17 -3.93
N ASP A 709 3.51 -18.89 -5.12
CA ASP A 709 3.18 -17.66 -5.84
C ASP A 709 1.68 -17.68 -6.16
N ALA A 710 0.97 -16.65 -5.70
CA ALA A 710 -0.43 -16.43 -6.06
C ALA A 710 -0.48 -15.52 -7.30
N PRO A 711 -1.38 -15.82 -8.27
CA PRO A 711 -1.51 -15.05 -9.51
C PRO A 711 -2.15 -13.66 -9.25
N ALA A 712 -1.65 -12.66 -9.98
CA ALA A 712 -2.23 -11.32 -10.02
C ALA A 712 -3.64 -11.36 -10.60
N ALA A 713 -4.61 -10.82 -9.85
CA ALA A 713 -5.98 -10.66 -10.31
C ALA A 713 -6.11 -9.53 -11.34
N ALA A 714 -6.95 -9.80 -12.33
CA ALA A 714 -7.21 -9.02 -13.53
C ALA A 714 -7.67 -7.57 -13.25
N GLY A 715 -7.06 -6.62 -13.97
CA GLY A 715 -7.58 -5.28 -14.14
C GLY A 715 -8.80 -5.30 -15.07
N ARG A 716 -9.91 -4.72 -14.61
CA ARG A 716 -11.10 -4.48 -15.43
C ARG A 716 -10.98 -3.15 -16.17
N THR A 717 -11.40 -3.22 -17.41
CA THR A 717 -11.46 -2.26 -18.51
C THR A 717 -12.25 -0.97 -18.24
N GLY A 718 -11.78 0.14 -18.83
CA GLY A 718 -12.59 0.95 -19.77
C GLY A 718 -13.58 2.00 -19.24
N LYS A 719 -13.18 3.27 -19.36
CA LYS A 719 -13.92 4.58 -19.45
C LYS A 719 -15.09 4.57 -20.48
N PRO A 720 -15.95 5.63 -20.68
CA PRO A 720 -15.57 7.05 -20.87
C PRO A 720 -16.60 8.21 -20.63
N GLY A 721 -16.09 9.47 -20.68
CA GLY A 721 -16.80 10.70 -21.12
C GLY A 721 -17.51 11.51 -20.01
N GLY A 722 -17.49 12.85 -19.95
CA GLY A 722 -16.93 13.90 -20.79
C GLY A 722 -17.29 15.30 -20.24
N ASP A 723 -16.56 16.32 -20.70
CA ASP A 723 -16.95 17.74 -20.87
C ASP A 723 -17.31 18.64 -19.66
N ARG A 724 -16.43 19.62 -19.34
CA ARG A 724 -16.57 21.02 -19.80
C ARG A 724 -15.45 21.97 -19.32
N ARG A 725 -15.23 22.93 -20.22
CA ARG A 725 -14.30 24.06 -20.37
C ARG A 725 -14.42 25.21 -19.36
N ASP A 726 -13.33 26.01 -19.33
CA ASP A 726 -13.19 27.47 -19.12
C ASP A 726 -13.68 28.08 -17.80
N GLY A 727 -13.01 29.03 -17.12
CA GLY A 727 -11.81 29.86 -17.30
C GLY A 727 -11.57 30.52 -15.92
N ARG A 728 -10.78 31.55 -15.64
CA ARG A 728 -9.75 32.38 -16.28
C ARG A 728 -9.32 33.37 -15.16
N ASP A 729 -8.01 33.66 -15.07
CA ASP A 729 -7.30 34.86 -14.52
C ASP A 729 -7.77 35.50 -13.19
N GLY A 730 -6.93 35.97 -12.26
CA GLY A 730 -5.54 36.43 -12.33
C GLY A 730 -5.43 37.83 -11.69
N ARG A 731 -4.41 38.03 -10.83
CA ARG A 731 -3.79 39.32 -10.40
C ARG A 731 -4.62 40.28 -9.50
N ASP A 732 -4.05 41.08 -8.59
CA ASP A 732 -2.79 41.84 -8.58
C ASP A 732 -2.13 41.88 -7.19
N SER A 733 -0.81 41.77 -7.02
CA SER A 733 0.30 42.73 -7.29
C SER A 733 0.31 43.98 -6.40
N ARG A 734 1.24 44.03 -5.42
CA ARG A 734 2.26 45.09 -5.21
C ARG A 734 3.03 44.92 -3.88
N GLY A 735 4.32 44.61 -3.98
CA GLY A 735 5.34 45.06 -3.00
C GLY A 735 5.91 46.42 -3.44
N PRO A 736 7.20 46.76 -3.19
CA PRO A 736 8.22 46.04 -2.40
C PRO A 736 9.26 46.96 -1.67
N ARG A 737 10.36 46.34 -1.19
CA ARG A 737 11.71 46.85 -0.82
C ARG A 737 11.98 46.91 0.70
N SER A 738 13.13 46.49 1.22
CA SER A 738 14.46 46.06 0.68
C SER A 738 15.21 45.34 1.83
N ASP A 739 15.90 44.21 1.59
CA ASP A 739 17.38 44.08 1.45
C ASP A 739 18.13 44.38 2.77
N ARG A 740 19.14 43.69 3.30
CA ARG A 740 19.97 42.48 3.10
C ARG A 740 21.10 42.60 4.14
N GLY A 741 21.85 41.54 4.44
CA GLY A 741 23.25 41.67 4.91
C GLY A 741 23.46 41.36 6.40
N GLN A 742 23.62 40.10 6.82
CA GLN A 742 24.85 39.27 6.86
C GLN A 742 25.80 39.57 8.05
N GLU A 743 25.83 38.59 8.96
CA GLU A 743 26.94 38.00 9.73
C GLU A 743 28.20 38.82 10.07
N ARG A 744 28.54 38.86 11.37
CA ARG A 744 29.91 38.63 11.86
C ARG A 744 29.94 38.07 13.28
N ARG A 745 30.75 37.01 13.46
CA ARG A 745 31.19 36.41 14.74
C ARG A 745 32.18 37.32 15.49
N GLY A 746 32.27 37.11 16.80
CA GLY A 746 33.37 37.53 17.69
C GLY A 746 32.84 38.32 18.88
N SER A 747 32.48 37.66 19.99
CA SER A 747 33.39 37.34 21.12
C SER A 747 33.97 38.59 21.76
N ASP A 748 33.38 39.02 22.86
CA ASP A 748 34.13 39.49 24.03
C ASP A 748 33.23 39.44 25.28
N ASP A 749 33.50 38.45 26.12
CA ASP A 749 33.15 38.42 27.53
C ASP A 749 34.07 39.37 28.30
N ARG A 750 33.53 40.43 28.92
CA ARG A 750 34.11 40.96 30.18
C ARG A 750 33.18 41.93 30.93
N PHE A 751 33.01 41.62 32.22
CA PHE A 751 32.37 42.39 33.31
C PHE A 751 30.83 42.44 33.24
N GLY A 752 30.05 42.10 34.25
CA GLY A 752 30.29 41.87 35.68
C GLY A 752 28.91 41.99 36.35
N ARG A 753 28.68 41.18 37.40
CA ARG A 753 27.42 41.06 38.15
C ARG A 753 26.72 42.40 38.44
N GLY A 754 25.38 42.38 38.38
CA GLY A 754 24.54 43.43 38.94
C GLY A 754 23.10 42.97 39.10
N ASP A 755 22.80 42.50 40.31
CA ASP A 755 21.49 42.26 40.88
C ASP A 755 20.45 43.34 40.49
N ARG A 756 19.25 42.93 40.06
CA ARG A 756 18.03 43.75 40.11
C ARG A 756 16.84 42.87 40.46
N MET A 757 16.76 42.47 41.73
CA MET A 757 15.49 42.53 42.44
C MET A 757 14.96 43.98 42.48
N ASP A 758 13.65 44.10 42.70
CA ASP A 758 12.86 45.32 42.88
C ASP A 758 12.56 46.18 41.64
N ARG A 759 11.74 45.60 40.75
CA ARG A 759 10.72 46.40 40.08
C ARG A 759 9.51 46.47 41.01
N ALA A 760 9.34 47.60 41.70
CA ALA A 760 8.12 47.95 42.43
C ALA A 760 6.86 47.61 41.59
N PRO A 761 5.74 47.18 42.21
CA PRO A 761 4.52 46.89 41.48
C PRO A 761 4.13 48.15 40.74
N ARG A 762 4.14 48.08 39.40
CA ARG A 762 3.54 49.15 38.60
C ARG A 762 2.08 49.15 39.00
N GLU A 763 1.63 50.25 39.59
CA GLU A 763 0.21 50.53 39.75
C GLU A 763 -0.50 50.19 38.45
N ASP A 764 -1.56 49.40 38.55
CA ASP A 764 -2.45 49.02 37.47
C ASP A 764 -3.03 50.28 36.83
N ARG A 765 -2.28 50.85 35.87
CA ARG A 765 -2.88 51.73 34.87
C ARG A 765 -3.86 50.85 34.12
N GLY A 766 -5.14 51.15 34.27
CA GLY A 766 -6.26 50.43 33.67
C GLY A 766 -6.02 50.10 32.19
N PRO A 767 -6.70 49.08 31.66
CA PRO A 767 -6.33 48.46 30.41
C PRO A 767 -6.18 49.51 29.29
N ARG A 768 -5.11 49.40 28.52
CA ARG A 768 -4.85 50.35 27.43
C ARG A 768 -5.80 50.04 26.29
N LEU A 769 -6.37 51.08 25.69
CA LEU A 769 -7.02 50.96 24.39
C LEU A 769 -5.99 50.50 23.36
N GLY A 770 -6.41 49.71 22.39
CA GLY A 770 -5.60 49.40 21.22
C GLY A 770 -5.12 50.67 20.52
N ASP A 771 -3.91 50.65 19.95
CA ASP A 771 -3.25 51.84 19.38
C ASP A 771 -4.12 52.60 18.36
N ALA A 772 -4.95 51.88 17.59
CA ALA A 772 -5.88 52.48 16.63
C ALA A 772 -7.03 53.23 17.32
N ALA A 773 -7.66 52.63 18.33
CA ALA A 773 -8.73 53.24 19.11
C ALA A 773 -8.22 54.46 19.89
N PHE A 774 -7.00 54.38 20.44
CA PHE A 774 -6.37 55.50 21.15
C PHE A 774 -6.07 56.70 20.23
N ARG A 775 -5.53 56.44 19.03
CA ARG A 775 -5.26 57.52 18.06
C ARG A 775 -6.54 58.18 17.57
N ALA A 776 -7.54 57.39 17.16
CA ALA A 776 -8.82 57.89 16.71
C ALA A 776 -9.53 58.72 17.79
N GLN A 777 -9.52 58.26 19.05
CA GLN A 777 -10.02 59.01 20.19
C GLN A 777 -9.33 60.37 20.33
N ARG A 778 -7.99 60.38 20.33
CA ARG A 778 -7.21 61.60 20.54
C ARG A 778 -7.45 62.61 19.42
N ASP A 779 -7.37 62.16 18.18
CA ASP A 779 -7.49 63.01 17.00
C ASP A 779 -8.92 63.59 16.90
N ALA A 780 -9.96 62.78 17.19
CA ALA A 780 -11.35 63.25 17.24
C ALA A 780 -11.59 64.32 18.34
N VAL A 781 -10.98 64.15 19.52
CA VAL A 781 -11.06 65.13 20.62
C VAL A 781 -10.33 66.43 20.27
N GLU A 782 -9.16 66.34 19.65
CA GLU A 782 -8.39 67.51 19.22
C GLU A 782 -9.17 68.32 18.17
N HIS A 783 -9.75 67.64 17.17
CA HIS A 783 -10.61 68.27 16.18
C HIS A 783 -11.85 68.94 16.81
N ALA A 784 -12.47 68.30 17.81
CA ALA A 784 -13.63 68.86 18.50
C ALA A 784 -13.29 70.12 19.29
N GLN A 785 -12.16 70.13 20.01
CA GLN A 785 -11.70 71.31 20.73
C GLN A 785 -11.33 72.45 19.79
N ALA A 786 -10.70 72.16 18.65
CA ALA A 786 -10.39 73.15 17.63
C ALA A 786 -11.66 73.76 17.00
N ALA A 787 -12.66 72.92 16.69
CA ALA A 787 -13.95 73.35 16.16
C ALA A 787 -14.70 74.26 17.15
N LEU A 788 -14.79 73.88 18.42
CA LEU A 788 -15.42 74.69 19.47
C LEU A 788 -14.71 76.04 19.67
N ARG A 789 -13.36 76.08 19.65
CA ARG A 789 -12.61 77.34 19.72
C ARG A 789 -12.89 78.24 18.52
N LYS A 790 -12.95 77.67 17.32
CA LYS A 790 -13.24 78.43 16.09
C LYS A 790 -14.64 79.05 16.15
N LEU A 791 -15.66 78.25 16.50
CA LEU A 791 -17.04 78.73 16.64
C LEU A 791 -17.14 79.83 17.71
N ALA A 792 -16.47 79.68 18.85
CA ALA A 792 -16.43 80.70 19.90
C ALA A 792 -15.78 82.02 19.42
N THR A 793 -14.66 81.95 18.68
CA THR A 793 -14.01 83.17 18.16
C THR A 793 -14.86 83.90 17.11
N GLN A 794 -15.63 83.16 16.31
CA GLN A 794 -16.54 83.74 15.31
C GLN A 794 -17.72 84.44 15.98
N ALA A 795 -18.35 83.79 16.97
CA ALA A 795 -19.42 84.40 17.75
C ALA A 795 -18.96 85.68 18.48
N HIS A 796 -17.76 85.65 19.08
CA HIS A 796 -17.21 86.80 19.80
C HIS A 796 -16.90 88.00 18.88
N GLY A 797 -16.39 87.74 17.67
CA GLY A 797 -16.17 88.80 16.67
C GLY A 797 -17.46 89.47 16.20
N GLN A 798 -18.54 88.70 16.03
CA GLN A 798 -19.85 89.24 15.70
C GLN A 798 -20.41 90.12 16.83
N ALA A 799 -20.27 89.71 18.08
CA ALA A 799 -20.71 90.48 19.25
C ALA A 799 -20.01 91.85 19.36
N LEU A 800 -18.68 91.90 19.19
CA LEU A 800 -17.93 93.16 19.20
C LEU A 800 -18.39 94.15 18.13
N THR A 801 -18.74 93.64 16.95
CA THR A 801 -19.20 94.47 15.83
C THR A 801 -20.58 95.07 16.12
N GLN A 802 -21.50 94.25 16.65
CA GLN A 802 -22.81 94.70 17.11
C GLN A 802 -22.72 95.73 18.25
N MET A 803 -21.76 95.59 19.16
CA MET A 803 -21.55 96.56 20.24
C MET A 803 -21.11 97.94 19.73
N MET A 804 -20.25 98.00 18.71
CA MET A 804 -19.86 99.28 18.09
C MET A 804 -21.05 99.93 17.35
N GLU A 805 -21.88 99.11 16.70
CA GLU A 805 -23.10 99.58 16.05
C GLU A 805 -24.11 100.16 17.07
N ALA A 806 -24.27 99.49 18.21
CA ALA A 806 -25.10 99.97 19.32
C ALA A 806 -24.63 101.34 19.85
N TRP A 807 -23.31 101.54 19.98
CA TRP A 807 -22.74 102.82 20.43
C TRP A 807 -22.93 103.93 19.38
N SER A 808 -22.68 103.63 18.10
CA SER A 808 -22.82 104.59 17.00
C SER A 808 -24.27 105.07 16.81
N LYS A 809 -25.24 104.16 16.91
CA LYS A 809 -26.68 104.48 16.79
C LYS A 809 -27.30 105.01 18.08
N ARG A 810 -26.56 104.97 19.20
CA ARG A 810 -27.07 105.16 20.57
C ARG A 810 -28.30 104.32 20.87
N ASP A 811 -28.31 103.09 20.36
CA ASP A 811 -29.40 102.14 20.55
C ASP A 811 -28.95 101.01 21.49
N ALA A 812 -29.44 101.06 22.73
CA ALA A 812 -29.15 100.05 23.73
C ALA A 812 -29.76 98.67 23.40
N ALA A 813 -30.76 98.59 22.52
CA ALA A 813 -31.38 97.33 22.12
C ALA A 813 -30.45 96.48 21.22
N LEU A 814 -29.53 97.11 20.51
CA LEU A 814 -28.54 96.43 19.65
C LEU A 814 -27.34 95.87 20.41
N LEU A 815 -27.28 96.05 21.74
CA LEU A 815 -26.16 95.60 22.55
C LEU A 815 -26.20 94.06 22.75
N PRO A 816 -25.14 93.31 22.39
CA PRO A 816 -25.13 91.83 22.44
C PRO A 816 -25.44 91.25 23.81
N GLN A 817 -25.86 89.98 23.85
CA GLN A 817 -26.11 89.30 25.11
C GLN A 817 -24.83 89.18 25.96
N ALA A 818 -25.00 89.13 27.28
CA ALA A 818 -23.84 89.03 28.19
C ALA A 818 -23.00 87.77 27.92
N GLN A 819 -23.61 86.71 27.40
CA GLN A 819 -22.94 85.46 27.04
C GLN A 819 -22.06 85.59 25.79
N ASP A 820 -22.43 86.45 24.82
CA ASP A 820 -21.69 86.64 23.56
C ASP A 820 -20.46 87.53 23.73
N LEU A 821 -20.49 88.41 24.73
CA LEU A 821 -19.39 89.31 25.10
C LEU A 821 -18.32 88.63 25.97
N GLY A 822 -18.49 87.35 26.30
CA GLY A 822 -17.55 86.60 27.13
C GLY A 822 -17.74 86.86 28.62
N ARG A 823 -16.66 86.71 29.41
CA ARG A 823 -16.74 86.75 30.87
C ARG A 823 -16.74 88.19 31.39
N LEU A 824 -17.92 88.79 31.51
CA LEU A 824 -18.12 90.11 32.12
C LEU A 824 -18.42 90.01 33.63
N ALA A 825 -18.09 91.04 34.41
CA ALA A 825 -18.55 91.12 35.80
C ALA A 825 -20.07 91.39 35.83
N GLY A 826 -20.75 90.88 36.86
CA GLY A 826 -22.19 91.03 37.01
C GLY A 826 -22.60 92.51 37.02
N GLY A 827 -23.55 92.88 36.15
CA GLY A 827 -24.04 94.27 36.04
C GLY A 827 -23.28 95.18 35.07
N SER A 828 -22.10 94.79 34.57
CA SER A 828 -21.32 95.61 33.62
C SER A 828 -22.06 95.86 32.31
N ARG A 829 -22.75 94.85 31.76
CA ARG A 829 -23.61 95.03 30.58
C ARG A 829 -24.71 96.08 30.82
N ASN A 830 -25.33 96.06 32.01
CA ASN A 830 -26.38 97.01 32.35
C ASN A 830 -25.81 98.44 32.48
N SER A 831 -24.59 98.58 32.98
CA SER A 831 -23.90 99.88 33.00
C SER A 831 -23.59 100.39 31.59
N TRP A 832 -23.24 99.50 30.66
CA TRP A 832 -22.98 99.84 29.27
C TRP A 832 -24.26 100.22 28.53
N SER A 833 -25.36 99.49 28.75
CA SER A 833 -26.65 99.82 28.15
C SER A 833 -27.18 101.16 28.67
N GLN A 834 -27.03 101.44 29.97
CA GLN A 834 -27.37 102.73 30.56
C GLN A 834 -26.51 103.86 29.97
N ALA A 835 -25.21 103.64 29.80
CA ALA A 835 -24.31 104.62 29.19
C ALA A 835 -24.70 104.92 27.73
N ILE A 836 -25.07 103.90 26.94
CA ILE A 836 -25.51 104.07 25.55
C ILE A 836 -26.86 104.80 25.46
N ALA A 837 -27.81 104.49 26.35
CA ALA A 837 -29.14 105.09 26.36
C ALA A 837 -29.15 106.58 26.79
N ALA A 838 -28.16 107.03 27.55
CA ALA A 838 -28.01 108.43 27.96
C ALA A 838 -27.48 109.32 26.81
N PRO A 839 -27.83 110.62 26.77
CA PRO A 839 -27.27 111.56 25.81
C PRO A 839 -25.75 111.72 26.01
N ALA A 840 -25.00 111.88 24.92
CA ALA A 840 -23.54 111.94 24.96
C ALA A 840 -23.02 113.14 25.77
N ALA A 841 -22.21 112.89 26.80
CA ALA A 841 -21.65 113.93 27.67
C ALA A 841 -20.27 113.53 28.25
N GLY A 842 -19.38 114.52 28.41
CA GLY A 842 -18.03 114.36 29.00
C GLY A 842 -16.89 114.09 28.01
N ASP A 843 -15.64 114.07 28.52
CA ASP A 843 -14.45 113.65 27.77
C ASP A 843 -14.00 112.25 28.23
N GLY A 844 -13.98 111.30 27.29
CA GLY A 844 -13.63 109.90 27.52
C GLY A 844 -12.17 109.58 27.21
N SER A 845 -11.35 110.59 26.90
CA SER A 845 -9.96 110.44 26.44
C SER A 845 -9.07 109.68 27.44
N GLU A 846 -9.14 110.00 28.73
CA GLU A 846 -8.40 109.29 29.78
C GLU A 846 -8.87 107.84 29.94
N ALA A 847 -10.19 107.60 29.93
CA ALA A 847 -10.76 106.26 30.01
C ALA A 847 -10.31 105.39 28.82
N MET A 848 -10.30 105.94 27.61
CA MET A 848 -9.79 105.25 26.41
C MET A 848 -8.31 104.86 26.55
N LEU A 849 -7.46 105.75 27.09
CA LEU A 849 -6.05 105.44 27.34
C LEU A 849 -5.87 104.36 28.42
N ARG A 850 -6.69 104.38 29.48
CA ARG A 850 -6.73 103.30 30.49
C ARG A 850 -7.10 101.96 29.85
N LEU A 851 -8.06 101.94 28.93
CA LEU A 851 -8.42 100.74 28.19
C LEU A 851 -7.29 100.22 27.30
N GLU A 852 -6.59 101.10 26.58
CA GLU A 852 -5.44 100.71 25.74
C GLU A 852 -4.25 100.22 26.59
N MET A 853 -4.09 100.74 27.81
CA MET A 853 -3.14 100.24 28.80
C MET A 853 -3.53 98.87 29.34
N ALA A 854 -4.79 98.66 29.72
CA ALA A 854 -5.28 97.37 30.20
C ALA A 854 -5.23 96.29 29.12
N ALA A 855 -5.51 96.67 27.88
CA ALA A 855 -5.49 95.82 26.70
C ALA A 855 -4.06 95.55 26.18
N GLU A 856 -3.07 96.34 26.60
CA GLU A 856 -1.69 96.35 26.06
C GLU A 856 -1.64 96.56 24.54
N VAL A 857 -2.61 97.29 23.98
CA VAL A 857 -2.71 97.59 22.55
C VAL A 857 -1.91 98.85 22.22
N PRO A 858 -1.29 98.97 21.02
CA PRO A 858 -0.60 100.18 20.61
C PRO A 858 -1.52 101.40 20.61
N THR A 859 -1.08 102.49 21.24
CA THR A 859 -1.77 103.78 21.14
C THR A 859 -1.33 104.53 19.89
N PRO A 860 -2.26 105.20 19.17
CA PRO A 860 -1.92 106.10 18.07
C PRO A 860 -0.90 107.17 18.50
N ALA A 861 -0.01 107.56 17.58
CA ALA A 861 1.13 108.43 17.86
C ALA A 861 0.74 109.75 18.57
N GLU A 862 -0.42 110.32 18.22
CA GLU A 862 -0.97 111.55 18.77
C GLU A 862 -1.23 111.48 20.29
N HIS A 863 -1.48 110.27 20.82
CA HIS A 863 -1.84 110.08 22.23
C HIS A 863 -0.76 109.37 23.06
N ILE A 864 0.42 109.07 22.49
CA ILE A 864 1.51 108.39 23.21
C ILE A 864 2.01 109.21 24.39
N ASN A 865 2.14 110.53 24.23
CA ASN A 865 2.58 111.42 25.30
C ASN A 865 1.57 111.45 26.46
N ALA A 866 0.27 111.49 26.14
CA ALA A 866 -0.81 111.43 27.13
C ALA A 866 -0.82 110.08 27.89
N ARG A 867 -0.59 108.96 27.19
CA ARG A 867 -0.44 107.64 27.82
C ARG A 867 0.73 107.56 28.78
N ARG A 868 1.91 108.08 28.39
CA ARG A 868 3.10 108.09 29.26
C ARG A 868 2.88 108.93 30.53
N ALA A 869 2.25 110.09 30.38
CA ALA A 869 1.89 110.94 31.52
C ALA A 869 0.93 110.22 32.48
N LEU A 870 -0.11 109.55 31.94
CA LEU A 870 -1.06 108.77 32.74
C LEU A 870 -0.39 107.56 33.44
N GLN A 871 0.54 106.87 32.78
CA GLN A 871 1.33 105.80 33.40
C GLN A 871 2.13 106.28 34.61
N LEU A 872 2.79 107.44 34.50
CA LEU A 872 3.51 108.05 35.63
C LEU A 872 2.55 108.41 36.77
N GLN A 873 1.37 108.96 36.46
CA GLN A 873 0.37 109.27 37.47
C GLN A 873 -0.11 108.01 38.22
N LEU A 874 -0.35 106.91 37.51
CA LEU A 874 -0.80 105.66 38.13
C LEU A 874 0.27 105.03 39.03
N LEU A 875 1.56 105.19 38.72
CA LEU A 875 2.65 104.74 39.59
C LEU A 875 2.70 105.49 40.94
N THR A 876 2.17 106.72 41.01
CA THR A 876 2.15 107.50 42.25
C THR A 876 0.97 107.15 43.18
N ARG A 877 -0.05 106.45 42.67
CA ARG A 877 -1.27 106.13 43.43
C ARG A 877 -1.30 104.65 43.83
N ARG A 878 -0.67 104.35 44.96
CA ARG A 878 -0.38 102.98 45.43
C ARG A 878 -1.62 102.12 45.78
N ASN A 879 -2.80 102.72 45.95
CA ASN A 879 -4.04 102.03 46.34
C ASN A 879 -5.20 102.19 45.34
N ASP A 880 -4.99 102.86 44.20
CA ASP A 880 -6.04 103.00 43.19
C ASP A 880 -6.15 101.70 42.36
N PRO A 881 -7.38 101.27 42.01
CA PRO A 881 -7.58 100.06 41.22
C PRO A 881 -6.92 100.22 39.84
N SER A 882 -6.21 99.16 39.43
CA SER A 882 -5.44 99.19 38.21
C SER A 882 -6.35 99.33 36.99
N PRO A 883 -5.86 99.85 35.83
CA PRO A 883 -6.64 99.84 34.60
C PRO A 883 -7.18 98.45 34.22
N GLN A 884 -6.50 97.36 34.64
CA GLN A 884 -6.97 95.98 34.43
C GLN A 884 -8.13 95.58 35.35
N GLU A 885 -8.36 96.26 36.46
CA GLU A 885 -9.50 95.99 37.36
C GLU A 885 -10.70 96.88 37.01
N THR A 886 -10.45 98.10 36.51
CA THR A 886 -11.51 99.08 36.21
C THR A 886 -11.96 99.13 34.76
N TRP A 887 -11.36 98.36 33.85
CA TRP A 887 -11.62 98.51 32.42
C TRP A 887 -13.10 98.41 32.07
N GLN A 888 -13.90 97.57 32.74
CA GLN A 888 -15.34 97.46 32.47
C GLN A 888 -16.10 98.76 32.76
N GLN A 889 -15.69 99.48 33.80
CA GLN A 889 -16.24 100.80 34.13
C GLN A 889 -15.73 101.85 33.16
N ASP A 890 -14.46 101.76 32.75
CA ASP A 890 -13.85 102.68 31.79
C ASP A 890 -14.48 102.53 30.39
N VAL A 891 -14.90 101.32 29.99
CA VAL A 891 -15.73 101.10 28.78
C VAL A 891 -17.06 101.83 28.91
N ALA A 892 -17.75 101.74 30.05
CA ALA A 892 -19.00 102.47 30.27
C ALA A 892 -18.81 103.99 30.11
N LYS A 893 -17.70 104.53 30.62
CA LYS A 893 -17.34 105.95 30.47
C LYS A 893 -17.08 106.32 29.01
N VAL A 894 -16.36 105.50 28.24
CA VAL A 894 -16.14 105.76 26.81
C VAL A 894 -17.47 105.69 26.05
N LEU A 895 -18.31 104.68 26.32
CA LEU A 895 -19.62 104.55 25.70
C LEU A 895 -20.55 105.72 26.00
N ALA A 896 -20.42 106.38 27.15
CA ALA A 896 -21.20 107.58 27.50
C ALA A 896 -20.85 108.83 26.64
N THR A 897 -19.74 108.80 25.90
CA THR A 897 -19.31 109.91 25.02
C THR A 897 -19.82 109.75 23.58
N SER A 898 -19.63 110.78 22.74
CA SER A 898 -19.95 110.74 21.32
C SER A 898 -19.00 109.79 20.57
N SER A 899 -19.54 108.92 19.72
CA SER A 899 -18.72 108.02 18.90
C SER A 899 -18.19 108.73 17.65
N ASP A 900 -16.90 108.54 17.37
CA ASP A 900 -16.27 108.83 16.08
C ASP A 900 -15.59 107.56 15.53
N GLU A 901 -15.31 107.52 14.23
CA GLU A 901 -14.78 106.30 13.60
C GLU A 901 -13.40 105.91 14.17
N ALA A 902 -12.57 106.88 14.58
CA ALA A 902 -11.27 106.61 15.15
C ALA A 902 -11.39 106.07 16.59
N SER A 903 -12.25 106.65 17.44
CA SER A 903 -12.50 106.12 18.79
C SER A 903 -13.19 104.75 18.78
N ALA A 904 -14.13 104.50 17.86
CA ALA A 904 -14.77 103.19 17.69
C ALA A 904 -13.75 102.08 17.34
N ARG A 905 -12.83 102.35 16.40
CA ARG A 905 -11.77 101.39 16.05
C ARG A 905 -10.81 101.14 17.21
N ARG A 906 -10.47 102.18 17.98
CA ARG A 906 -9.59 102.06 19.17
C ARG A 906 -10.27 101.26 20.29
N LEU A 907 -11.53 101.56 20.57
CA LEU A 907 -12.34 100.83 21.54
C LEU A 907 -12.53 99.37 21.13
N GLN A 908 -12.84 99.10 19.86
CA GLN A 908 -12.97 97.73 19.33
C GLN A 908 -11.64 96.96 19.46
N ASN A 909 -10.51 97.58 19.17
CA ASN A 909 -9.19 96.95 19.31
C ASN A 909 -8.83 96.65 20.77
N ALA A 910 -9.12 97.58 21.69
CA ALA A 910 -8.92 97.36 23.12
C ALA A 910 -9.84 96.25 23.67
N LEU A 911 -11.14 96.29 23.32
CA LEU A 911 -12.12 95.29 23.74
C LEU A 911 -11.83 93.90 23.18
N LYS A 912 -11.34 93.79 21.94
CA LYS A 912 -10.92 92.51 21.35
C LYS A 912 -9.83 91.81 22.16
N ALA A 913 -8.92 92.57 22.79
CA ALA A 913 -7.91 92.02 23.67
C ALA A 913 -8.44 91.79 25.09
N LEU A 914 -9.24 92.71 25.63
CA LEU A 914 -9.77 92.65 27.00
C LEU A 914 -10.82 91.56 27.20
N LEU A 915 -11.67 91.30 26.21
CA LEU A 915 -12.71 90.26 26.29
C LEU A 915 -12.19 88.85 25.92
N LYS A 916 -10.98 88.76 25.36
CA LYS A 916 -10.28 87.50 25.12
C LYS A 916 -9.50 87.02 26.34
N LYS A 917 -9.11 87.95 27.22
CA LYS A 917 -8.51 87.68 28.54
C LYS A 917 -9.61 87.23 29.51
#